data_AF-K1WTN1-F1
#
_entry.id   AF-K1WTN1-F1
#
_cell.length_a   1.000
_cell.length_b   1.000
_cell.length_c   1.000
_cell.angle_alpha   90.00
_cell.angle_beta   90.00
_cell.angle_gamma   90.00
#
_symmetry.space_group_name_H-M   'P 1'
#
loop_
_entity.id
_entity.type
_entity.pdbx_description
1 polymer ?
#
loop_
_entity_poly.entity_id
_entity_poly.type
_entity_poly.pdbx_seq_one_letter_code
_entity_poly.pdbx_strand_id
1 'polypeptide(L)'
;MSYDLLERRRSRFVLWIPGQPPVPRPPQLIIGTITSTFPPTIPPAFVQVFRGPLASTLTDLWELDPNEIKPTLSNGVYHYWFEVRDTSPENLGIVQVTDPIAYDVDYRVTQPTGDKAQPASVVMFRDGKLWPCDRYGTEPGQVAVPPPENVPDNNHLVIYELPTSWARYSTIGNVEVDKGTFLDVLALFVPVTPGEHFRGVSAVANGAILSDLGINALELLPAADASPTGQWGYATANYFATDFDLGTSSMLVSLVEEIHSQKIRLFTDVVMAFGHDPYIYIAFDQFHIDPRSTAESSNPERWQSHTPHASDGQLRDGYGGRNWRYLQNTSNTYDPESGNVDDVYPSWAFHKAHVQRWISDFGVGGLRLDSVNNIANYDFVRSYKQHAMAVYQATHGRSPSSKFLVVGEELSCPLDLIQTGCLQALWNEPFQARIRAVIMGRYLDYDFESTVRRMVDCRRDPEHPFWDGAQAVNYITSHDTEGYGTQKERLFNFLSDNQVSDMERRAKFAFALLLTAVGIPMIFAGEEFLDQMDRDIAHKQDDPVNYERKSEGWRSRIFDYVSTLVKLRTTCPALGDNDTDFFHVDSSRGGRIMAFTDEDTPGAEYFIPNWPERGRGDWREVTQGREVPVEWVGREPLMHWEVKHCSPDDWWGQFHKEWKRQDKVFLDRCGVDAVHPPRLIAGDSFIRSNNTAQRELERPGQGSNERTNERSFLLSQVQVRILCEFYVSGTNRYTTLVFPPPPPPTMAVATARPIGLRWRSNTPFIISTIAIGLFTDLFLYGLVVPILPFLLQSRLGIPHSDVQKYSSLLLACHAGASVLWSIPAGIIVDRIGERRGPFLVGLAALWASTVMLYVGRSIGWLVAARVLQGISGATVWIVGLAMILDTVGSAKLGLTLGSILGINGLGNIASPVLGGWAYKMYGDNGVFAIGFGLLAIDFLMRLLVVDKKAASKYGSRPRFADDIHKIDGAGDSSFVDDGAAEVGETASLISQNALEEYRIPEDLPAIVLKFPMIYCMSNPRLLMSQGAAFMQAVVLTIFDATIPPQAQGLFGFDSFQIGSLFLSLALPYLFLAPAGAKAVDKYGAKFPATASFAFLAFPLALFRPQPGSALEIVRFCVCVASSGAGLGLISAPSFVEASVVTELYHMHNPGRFGENGPYAQLYAINSIFLSLSRALGPLMAGYLSVTLGYGNMNAVLAGLCLLTSGLCFCFLGERRGNAKGAVKEDGGN
;
A
#
# COMPACT_ATOMS: atom_id res chain seq x y z
N MET A 1 25.59 25.62 20.95
CA MET A 1 26.65 24.59 20.98
C MET A 1 27.44 24.73 19.69
N SER A 2 28.77 24.70 19.70
CA SER A 2 29.58 24.79 18.47
C SER A 2 29.80 23.40 17.88
N TYR A 3 29.85 23.30 16.56
CA TYR A 3 30.13 22.07 15.81
C TYR A 3 31.11 22.43 14.70
N ASP A 4 32.34 21.92 14.76
CA ASP A 4 33.48 22.49 14.04
C ASP A 4 33.27 22.55 12.52
N LEU A 5 32.74 21.48 11.92
CA LEU A 5 32.45 21.43 10.48
C LEU A 5 31.47 22.53 10.04
N LEU A 6 30.46 22.84 10.87
CA LEU A 6 29.44 23.86 10.57
C LEU A 6 29.96 25.30 10.73
N GLU A 7 30.99 25.50 11.56
CA GLU A 7 31.68 26.77 11.69
C GLU A 7 32.69 26.98 10.55
N ARG A 8 33.44 25.95 10.15
CA ARG A 8 34.42 26.04 9.04
C ARG A 8 33.78 26.45 7.72
N ARG A 9 32.62 25.89 7.37
CA ARG A 9 31.87 26.22 6.12
C ARG A 9 31.43 27.69 6.01
N ARG A 10 31.53 28.50 7.07
CA ARG A 10 31.31 29.97 7.04
C ARG A 10 32.51 30.75 6.49
N SER A 11 33.66 30.10 6.35
CA SER A 11 34.92 30.75 5.95
C SER A 11 35.65 30.07 4.80
N ARG A 12 35.36 28.78 4.55
CA ARG A 12 36.06 27.94 3.56
C ARG A 12 35.07 27.01 2.86
N PHE A 13 35.40 26.59 1.65
CA PHE A 13 34.81 25.38 1.08
C PHE A 13 35.43 24.18 1.79
N VAL A 14 34.61 23.25 2.27
CA VAL A 14 35.06 22.13 3.10
C VAL A 14 34.44 20.84 2.57
N LEU A 15 35.26 19.80 2.44
CA LEU A 15 34.80 18.46 2.09
C LEU A 15 35.53 17.44 2.98
N TRP A 16 34.76 16.66 3.73
CA TRP A 16 35.27 15.57 4.56
C TRP A 16 35.13 14.25 3.81
N ILE A 17 36.20 13.45 3.76
CA ILE A 17 36.25 12.18 3.03
C ILE A 17 36.92 11.13 3.95
N PRO A 18 36.23 10.62 4.98
CA PRO A 18 36.82 9.74 5.98
C PRO A 18 37.35 8.43 5.37
N GLY A 19 38.43 7.90 5.94
CA GLY A 19 38.87 6.51 5.77
C GLY A 19 39.29 6.07 4.37
N GLN A 20 39.34 6.98 3.39
CA GLN A 20 39.76 6.68 2.03
C GLN A 20 41.29 6.52 1.94
N PRO A 21 41.81 5.55 1.16
CA PRO A 21 43.24 5.49 0.87
C PRO A 21 43.71 6.76 0.13
N PRO A 22 45.01 7.14 0.23
CA PRO A 22 45.52 8.39 -0.34
C PRO A 22 45.12 8.60 -1.80
N VAL A 23 44.20 9.54 -2.02
CA VAL A 23 43.56 9.72 -3.33
C VAL A 23 44.60 10.24 -4.34
N PRO A 24 44.81 9.57 -5.49
CA PRO A 24 45.87 9.93 -6.44
C PRO A 24 45.65 11.29 -7.14
N ARG A 25 44.49 11.92 -6.95
CA ARG A 25 44.18 13.29 -7.34
C ARG A 25 43.29 13.89 -6.23
N PRO A 26 43.61 15.07 -5.67
CA PRO A 26 42.77 15.70 -4.65
C PRO A 26 41.40 16.08 -5.23
N PRO A 27 40.34 16.14 -4.42
CA PRO A 27 39.05 16.71 -4.81
C PRO A 27 39.23 18.12 -5.42
N GLN A 28 38.37 18.49 -6.37
CA GLN A 28 38.39 19.83 -6.95
C GLN A 28 37.12 20.59 -6.61
N LEU A 29 37.22 21.88 -6.29
CA LEU A 29 36.08 22.77 -6.31
C LEU A 29 35.82 23.16 -7.78
N ILE A 30 34.55 23.12 -8.20
CA ILE A 30 34.07 23.73 -9.44
C ILE A 30 33.05 24.78 -9.04
N ILE A 31 33.32 26.05 -9.32
CA ILE A 31 32.47 27.16 -8.89
C ILE A 31 32.27 28.16 -10.04
N GLY A 32 31.05 28.69 -10.12
CA GLY A 32 30.64 29.60 -11.17
C GLY A 32 29.40 30.39 -10.82
N THR A 33 28.91 31.14 -11.79
CA THR A 33 27.67 31.91 -11.69
C THR A 33 26.70 31.45 -12.78
N ILE A 34 25.42 31.76 -12.62
CA ILE A 34 24.42 31.53 -13.66
C ILE A 34 24.21 32.77 -14.53
N THR A 35 23.93 32.55 -15.81
CA THR A 35 23.44 33.60 -16.71
C THR A 35 22.03 34.04 -16.32
N SER A 36 21.76 35.36 -16.31
CA SER A 36 20.41 35.88 -16.05
C SER A 36 19.51 35.66 -17.26
N THR A 37 18.64 34.66 -17.21
CA THR A 37 17.73 34.33 -18.32
C THR A 37 16.43 35.15 -18.26
N PHE A 38 16.40 36.25 -19.00
CA PHE A 38 15.16 36.89 -19.44
C PHE A 38 14.97 36.62 -20.95
N PRO A 39 13.88 35.97 -21.39
CA PRO A 39 12.78 35.40 -20.60
C PRO A 39 13.14 34.08 -19.87
N PRO A 40 12.34 33.66 -18.86
CA PRO A 40 12.61 32.48 -18.02
C PRO A 40 12.44 31.12 -18.72
N THR A 41 12.25 31.08 -20.04
CA THR A 41 12.04 29.85 -20.83
C THR A 41 13.34 29.15 -21.24
N ILE A 42 14.50 29.68 -20.83
CA ILE A 42 15.82 29.09 -21.07
C ILE A 42 16.42 28.72 -19.71
N PRO A 43 16.85 27.45 -19.49
CA PRO A 43 17.56 27.07 -18.28
C PRO A 43 18.81 27.93 -18.07
N PRO A 44 19.10 28.38 -16.84
CA PRO A 44 20.26 29.21 -16.55
C PRO A 44 21.56 28.47 -16.93
N ALA A 45 22.29 28.99 -17.92
CA ALA A 45 23.58 28.41 -18.30
C ALA A 45 24.63 28.72 -17.22
N PHE A 46 25.29 27.68 -16.72
CA PHE A 46 26.40 27.78 -15.77
C PHE A 46 27.67 28.32 -16.44
N VAL A 47 28.22 29.38 -15.86
CA VAL A 47 29.47 30.02 -16.28
C VAL A 47 30.53 29.74 -15.22
N GLN A 48 31.39 28.74 -15.49
CA GLN A 48 32.47 28.37 -14.59
C GLN A 48 33.45 29.55 -14.41
N VAL A 49 33.64 29.99 -13.17
CA VAL A 49 34.59 31.04 -12.79
C VAL A 49 35.93 30.43 -12.37
N PHE A 50 35.90 29.30 -11.66
CA PHE A 50 37.10 28.60 -11.20
C PHE A 50 36.89 27.08 -11.16
N ARG A 51 37.99 26.35 -11.39
CA ARG A 51 38.13 24.92 -11.11
C ARG A 51 39.54 24.64 -10.61
N GLY A 52 39.67 24.03 -9.44
CA GLY A 52 40.99 23.75 -8.85
C GLY A 52 40.93 22.90 -7.58
N PRO A 53 42.08 22.40 -7.11
CA PRO A 53 42.16 21.45 -6.00
C PRO A 53 41.80 22.08 -4.65
N LEU A 54 41.22 21.28 -3.77
CA LEU A 54 41.22 21.54 -2.33
C LEU A 54 42.56 21.07 -1.73
N ALA A 55 42.98 21.68 -0.62
CA ALA A 55 44.13 21.28 0.16
C ALA A 55 43.69 20.43 1.36
N SER A 56 44.37 19.32 1.64
CA SER A 56 44.16 18.59 2.90
C SER A 56 44.86 19.33 4.04
N THR A 57 44.10 19.70 5.08
CA THR A 57 44.59 20.49 6.23
C THR A 57 44.65 19.68 7.51
N LEU A 58 43.77 18.71 7.66
CA LEU A 58 43.78 17.63 8.65
C LEU A 58 43.55 16.30 7.92
N THR A 59 43.75 15.16 8.60
CA THR A 59 43.47 13.84 8.03
C THR A 59 42.03 13.80 7.54
N ASP A 60 41.83 13.37 6.29
CA ASP A 60 40.53 13.25 5.61
C ASP A 60 39.72 14.54 5.42
N LEU A 61 40.21 15.69 5.91
CA LEU A 61 39.58 17.00 5.73
C LEU A 61 40.24 17.78 4.60
N TRP A 62 39.44 18.16 3.61
CA TRP A 62 39.84 18.99 2.47
C TRP A 62 39.22 20.38 2.59
N GLU A 63 40.02 21.42 2.45
CA GLU A 63 39.58 22.82 2.55
C GLU A 63 40.11 23.65 1.37
N LEU A 64 39.38 24.72 1.02
CA LEU A 64 39.86 25.79 0.16
C LEU A 64 39.35 27.15 0.67
N ASP A 65 40.27 28.10 0.87
CA ASP A 65 39.91 29.47 1.24
C ASP A 65 39.42 30.22 -0.02
N PRO A 66 38.21 30.82 -0.02
CA PRO A 66 37.68 31.51 -1.18
C PRO A 66 38.52 32.73 -1.62
N ASN A 67 39.36 33.28 -0.74
CA ASN A 67 40.25 34.41 -1.05
C ASN A 67 41.50 33.99 -1.85
N GLU A 68 41.86 32.70 -1.81
CA GLU A 68 42.96 32.14 -2.60
C GLU A 68 42.59 31.92 -4.08
N ILE A 69 41.30 31.79 -4.38
CA ILE A 69 40.77 31.58 -5.74
C ILE A 69 41.21 32.69 -6.70
N LYS A 70 41.56 32.31 -7.94
CA LYS A 70 41.99 33.22 -9.02
C LYS A 70 41.21 32.89 -10.32
N PRO A 71 40.56 33.87 -10.98
CA PRO A 71 40.40 35.27 -10.56
C PRO A 71 39.67 35.39 -9.21
N THR A 72 39.98 36.43 -8.44
CA THR A 72 39.35 36.64 -7.12
C THR A 72 37.83 36.79 -7.29
N LEU A 73 37.06 36.09 -6.45
CA LEU A 73 35.61 36.14 -6.47
C LEU A 73 35.11 37.57 -6.18
N SER A 74 34.06 37.97 -6.89
CA SER A 74 33.31 39.22 -6.65
C SER A 74 32.20 38.98 -5.64
N ASN A 75 31.75 40.00 -4.91
CA ASN A 75 30.56 39.86 -4.07
C ASN A 75 29.35 39.41 -4.92
N GLY A 76 28.69 38.31 -4.55
CA GLY A 76 27.59 37.73 -5.33
C GLY A 76 27.23 36.29 -4.92
N VAL A 77 26.20 35.75 -5.57
CA VAL A 77 25.77 34.35 -5.42
C VAL A 77 26.56 33.46 -6.38
N TYR A 78 27.00 32.30 -5.87
CA TYR A 78 27.76 31.30 -6.61
C TYR A 78 27.11 29.92 -6.49
N HIS A 79 27.24 29.18 -7.58
CA HIS A 79 26.84 27.78 -7.71
C HIS A 79 28.10 26.91 -7.81
N TYR A 80 28.14 25.79 -7.08
CA TYR A 80 29.34 24.95 -7.02
C TYR A 80 29.04 23.46 -6.83
N TRP A 81 30.06 22.65 -7.14
CA TRP A 81 30.15 21.22 -6.86
C TRP A 81 31.57 20.86 -6.42
N PHE A 82 31.70 19.68 -5.81
CA PHE A 82 32.99 19.02 -5.70
C PHE A 82 33.17 17.97 -6.80
N GLU A 83 34.32 17.95 -7.46
CA GLU A 83 34.72 16.87 -8.36
C GLU A 83 35.52 15.83 -7.58
N VAL A 84 34.97 14.62 -7.47
CA VAL A 84 35.54 13.49 -6.72
C VAL A 84 35.71 12.27 -7.61
N ARG A 85 36.45 11.27 -7.12
CA ARG A 85 36.42 9.92 -7.69
C ARG A 85 35.25 9.18 -7.06
N ASP A 86 34.43 8.55 -7.89
CA ASP A 86 33.32 7.73 -7.43
C ASP A 86 33.83 6.50 -6.67
N THR A 87 33.29 6.29 -5.47
CA THR A 87 33.57 5.17 -4.56
C THR A 87 32.41 4.19 -4.44
N SER A 88 31.28 4.45 -5.10
CA SER A 88 30.13 3.55 -5.14
C SER A 88 30.46 2.23 -5.85
N PRO A 89 29.68 1.14 -5.62
CA PRO A 89 29.79 -0.10 -6.37
C PRO A 89 29.71 0.07 -7.89
N GLU A 90 29.03 1.12 -8.37
CA GLU A 90 28.90 1.49 -9.79
C GLU A 90 30.19 2.05 -10.40
N ASN A 91 31.07 2.67 -9.61
CA ASN A 91 32.39 3.18 -10.01
C ASN A 91 32.40 3.93 -11.37
N LEU A 92 31.64 5.01 -11.43
CA LEU A 92 31.43 5.87 -12.61
C LEU A 92 32.68 6.70 -12.99
N GLY A 93 33.78 6.58 -12.26
CA GLY A 93 35.05 7.25 -12.54
C GLY A 93 35.20 8.58 -11.81
N ILE A 94 35.05 9.69 -12.53
CA ILE A 94 35.13 11.05 -11.96
C ILE A 94 33.76 11.69 -12.09
N VAL A 95 33.20 12.13 -10.95
CA VAL A 95 31.84 12.66 -10.84
C VAL A 95 31.84 14.02 -10.16
N GLN A 96 30.80 14.81 -10.43
CA GLN A 96 30.55 16.09 -9.76
C GLN A 96 29.40 15.87 -8.79
N VAL A 97 29.63 16.21 -7.51
CA VAL A 97 28.69 15.98 -6.42
C VAL A 97 28.32 17.28 -5.72
N THR A 98 27.09 17.35 -5.21
CA THR A 98 26.65 18.43 -4.32
C THR A 98 27.53 18.43 -3.06
N ASP A 99 27.76 19.60 -2.47
CA ASP A 99 28.32 19.71 -1.12
C ASP A 99 27.37 19.01 -0.10
N PRO A 100 27.84 17.99 0.64
CA PRO A 100 27.02 17.29 1.64
C PRO A 100 26.46 18.19 2.74
N ILE A 101 27.05 19.37 2.98
CA ILE A 101 26.65 20.36 4.00
C ILE A 101 26.18 21.68 3.39
N ALA A 102 25.73 21.66 2.12
CA ALA A 102 25.21 22.79 1.37
C ALA A 102 24.20 23.67 2.14
N TYR A 103 24.23 24.98 1.90
CA TYR A 103 23.24 25.89 2.48
C TYR A 103 21.88 25.78 1.81
N ASP A 104 21.84 25.81 0.48
CA ASP A 104 20.68 25.56 -0.38
C ASP A 104 21.19 24.86 -1.67
N VAL A 105 20.28 24.30 -2.46
CA VAL A 105 20.60 23.62 -3.74
C VAL A 105 19.77 24.18 -4.89
N ASP A 106 20.25 24.03 -6.13
CA ASP A 106 19.60 24.57 -7.31
C ASP A 106 19.47 23.55 -8.45
N TYR A 107 18.32 22.86 -8.51
CA TYR A 107 17.99 21.91 -9.56
C TYR A 107 17.75 22.55 -10.95
N ARG A 108 17.77 23.88 -11.08
CA ARG A 108 17.84 24.56 -12.39
C ARG A 108 19.24 24.43 -13.01
N VAL A 109 20.24 24.06 -12.20
CA VAL A 109 21.66 23.98 -12.55
C VAL A 109 22.13 22.55 -12.28
N THR A 110 21.99 21.69 -13.29
CA THR A 110 22.31 20.26 -13.22
C THR A 110 23.47 19.88 -14.13
N GLN A 111 24.06 18.71 -13.86
CA GLN A 111 25.23 18.17 -14.55
C GLN A 111 25.00 17.94 -16.07
N PRO A 112 25.95 18.27 -16.96
CA PRO A 112 25.79 18.08 -18.42
C PRO A 112 25.85 16.63 -18.96
N THR A 113 25.89 15.58 -18.13
CA THR A 113 26.32 14.22 -18.55
C THR A 113 25.24 13.13 -18.56
N GLY A 114 23.97 13.48 -18.30
CA GLY A 114 22.82 12.55 -18.40
C GLY A 114 22.59 11.67 -17.17
N ASP A 115 21.32 11.33 -16.93
CA ASP A 115 20.68 10.38 -15.99
C ASP A 115 21.20 10.21 -14.53
N LYS A 116 22.26 10.91 -14.11
CA LYS A 116 22.81 10.90 -12.74
C LYS A 116 23.29 12.29 -12.29
N ALA A 117 22.49 13.33 -12.60
CA ALA A 117 22.87 14.71 -12.35
C ALA A 117 22.48 15.20 -10.95
N GLN A 118 23.47 15.44 -10.08
CA GLN A 118 23.26 16.13 -8.79
C GLN A 118 23.16 17.66 -8.97
N PRO A 119 22.33 18.36 -8.16
CA PRO A 119 22.13 19.81 -8.26
C PRO A 119 23.37 20.59 -7.83
N ALA A 120 23.49 21.85 -8.27
CA ALA A 120 24.53 22.73 -7.74
C ALA A 120 24.22 23.15 -6.29
N SER A 121 25.25 23.17 -5.45
CA SER A 121 25.20 23.83 -4.14
C SER A 121 25.24 25.35 -4.30
N VAL A 122 24.50 26.07 -3.46
CA VAL A 122 24.39 27.53 -3.49
C VAL A 122 25.13 28.15 -2.29
N VAL A 123 25.85 29.25 -2.52
CA VAL A 123 26.47 30.06 -1.47
C VAL A 123 26.61 31.52 -1.92
N MET A 124 26.53 32.48 -0.99
CA MET A 124 26.90 33.87 -1.26
C MET A 124 28.35 34.12 -0.82
N PHE A 125 29.16 34.71 -1.70
CA PHE A 125 30.45 35.29 -1.31
C PHE A 125 30.27 36.79 -1.04
N ARG A 126 30.65 37.25 0.15
CA ARG A 126 30.60 38.66 0.56
C ARG A 126 31.66 38.96 1.61
N ASP A 127 32.41 40.03 1.41
CA ASP A 127 33.41 40.56 2.36
C ASP A 127 34.50 39.54 2.76
N GLY A 128 34.93 38.74 1.79
CA GLY A 128 35.97 37.71 1.99
C GLY A 128 35.48 36.43 2.69
N LYS A 129 34.16 36.26 2.85
CA LYS A 129 33.54 35.14 3.57
C LYS A 129 32.41 34.48 2.77
N LEU A 130 32.05 33.27 3.19
CA LEU A 130 30.92 32.50 2.69
C LEU A 130 29.71 32.71 3.60
N TRP A 131 28.58 33.09 3.01
CA TRP A 131 27.33 33.37 3.70
C TRP A 131 26.24 32.40 3.23
N PRO A 132 25.35 31.96 4.14
CA PRO A 132 24.14 31.25 3.74
C PRO A 132 23.30 32.16 2.84
N CYS A 133 22.86 31.64 1.70
CA CYS A 133 21.79 32.26 0.94
C CYS A 133 20.96 31.19 0.24
N ASP A 134 19.72 31.54 -0.09
CA ASP A 134 18.91 30.75 -1.01
C ASP A 134 19.35 30.94 -2.47
N ARG A 135 18.77 30.13 -3.36
CA ARG A 135 18.95 30.16 -4.82
C ARG A 135 18.56 31.46 -5.53
N TYR A 136 18.06 32.47 -4.81
CA TYR A 136 17.82 33.83 -5.30
C TYR A 136 18.75 34.88 -4.69
N GLY A 137 19.61 34.49 -3.74
CA GLY A 137 20.54 35.36 -3.03
C GLY A 137 19.97 36.04 -1.80
N THR A 138 18.86 35.57 -1.25
CA THR A 138 18.35 36.04 0.05
C THR A 138 19.05 35.27 1.16
N GLU A 139 19.53 35.97 2.18
CA GLU A 139 20.09 35.36 3.39
C GLU A 139 18.91 34.94 4.30
N PRO A 140 18.73 33.65 4.64
CA PRO A 140 17.48 33.15 5.23
C PRO A 140 17.22 33.62 6.67
N GLY A 141 18.20 34.24 7.33
CA GLY A 141 18.12 34.58 8.76
C GLY A 141 18.32 33.36 9.67
N GLN A 142 18.03 33.54 10.96
CA GLN A 142 18.00 32.50 11.98
C GLN A 142 16.73 32.69 12.80
N VAL A 143 15.93 31.63 12.96
CA VAL A 143 14.65 31.69 13.67
C VAL A 143 14.84 32.19 15.10
N ALA A 144 14.05 33.19 15.50
CA ALA A 144 14.03 33.68 16.87
C ALA A 144 13.58 32.60 17.88
N VAL A 145 14.35 32.44 18.96
CA VAL A 145 14.05 31.49 20.05
C VAL A 145 12.80 31.94 20.81
N PRO A 146 11.70 31.14 20.84
CA PRO A 146 10.48 31.52 21.55
C PRO A 146 10.67 31.46 23.07
N PRO A 147 9.97 32.31 23.86
CA PRO A 147 9.95 32.21 25.31
C PRO A 147 9.48 30.82 25.78
N PRO A 148 10.08 30.20 26.82
CA PRO A 148 9.72 28.84 27.27
C PRO A 148 8.24 28.67 27.65
N GLU A 149 7.58 29.73 28.11
CA GLU A 149 6.14 29.79 28.40
C GLU A 149 5.23 29.82 27.17
N ASN A 150 5.79 30.08 25.98
CA ASN A 150 5.10 30.04 24.70
C ASN A 150 5.32 28.72 23.94
N VAL A 151 6.18 27.83 24.44
CA VAL A 151 6.37 26.48 23.89
C VAL A 151 5.41 25.51 24.59
N PRO A 152 4.51 24.81 23.89
CA PRO A 152 3.63 23.79 24.50
C PRO A 152 4.39 22.60 25.10
N ASP A 153 3.87 22.06 26.21
CA ASP A 153 4.36 20.82 26.80
C ASP A 153 3.91 19.58 26.01
N ASN A 154 4.75 18.54 25.97
CA ASN A 154 4.56 17.32 25.19
C ASN A 154 3.19 16.66 25.42
N ASN A 155 2.69 16.64 26.67
CA ASN A 155 1.39 16.06 27.02
C ASN A 155 0.16 16.88 26.57
N HIS A 156 0.36 18.18 26.25
CA HIS A 156 -0.66 19.08 25.73
C HIS A 156 -0.58 19.29 24.21
N LEU A 157 0.25 18.53 23.50
CA LEU A 157 0.35 18.62 22.05
C LEU A 157 -0.92 18.12 21.35
N VAL A 158 -1.32 18.82 20.29
CA VAL A 158 -2.09 18.29 19.17
C VAL A 158 -1.23 18.50 17.94
N ILE A 159 -0.71 17.40 17.39
CA ILE A 159 0.14 17.39 16.21
C ILE A 159 -0.75 17.39 14.98
N TYR A 160 -0.41 18.22 14.00
CA TYR A 160 -1.01 18.18 12.67
C TYR A 160 0.04 17.71 11.67
N GLU A 161 -0.13 16.49 11.15
CA GLU A 161 0.76 15.85 10.18
C GLU A 161 0.39 16.33 8.77
N LEU A 162 1.28 17.13 8.18
CA LEU A 162 1.11 17.75 6.88
C LEU A 162 2.11 17.15 5.86
N PRO A 163 1.65 16.35 4.88
CA PRO A 163 2.50 15.88 3.81
C PRO A 163 3.02 17.07 2.99
N THR A 164 4.24 16.97 2.47
CA THR A 164 4.90 18.06 1.74
C THR A 164 4.46 18.18 0.28
N SER A 165 3.83 17.15 -0.30
CA SER A 165 3.13 17.23 -1.59
C SER A 165 1.61 17.22 -1.39
N TRP A 166 0.96 18.40 -1.43
CA TRP A 166 -0.41 18.56 -0.91
C TRP A 166 -1.24 19.75 -1.44
N ALA A 167 -0.68 20.67 -2.24
CA ALA A 167 -1.39 21.85 -2.75
C ALA A 167 -2.01 21.62 -4.16
N ARG A 168 -2.44 22.67 -4.87
CA ARG A 168 -3.15 22.58 -6.16
C ARG A 168 -2.59 23.55 -7.21
N TYR A 169 -1.75 23.04 -8.12
CA TYR A 169 -1.24 23.72 -9.31
C TYR A 169 -2.01 23.35 -10.59
N SER A 170 -2.40 22.07 -10.73
CA SER A 170 -2.97 21.57 -11.99
C SER A 170 -4.18 20.64 -11.82
N THR A 171 -4.95 20.51 -12.90
CA THR A 171 -6.05 19.54 -13.01
C THR A 171 -5.84 18.67 -14.24
N ILE A 172 -5.71 17.36 -14.05
CA ILE A 172 -5.62 16.37 -15.13
C ILE A 172 -7.02 15.74 -15.29
N GLY A 173 -7.77 16.22 -16.28
CA GLY A 173 -9.18 15.87 -16.44
C GLY A 173 -10.04 16.47 -15.34
N ASN A 174 -10.46 15.65 -14.37
CA ASN A 174 -11.23 16.07 -13.19
C ASN A 174 -10.43 15.91 -11.87
N VAL A 175 -9.15 15.52 -11.95
CA VAL A 175 -8.31 15.16 -10.79
C VAL A 175 -7.32 16.28 -10.51
N GLU A 176 -7.23 16.74 -9.27
CA GLU A 176 -6.25 17.71 -8.81
C GLU A 176 -4.91 17.00 -8.49
N VAL A 177 -3.78 17.59 -8.89
CA VAL A 177 -2.43 17.00 -8.72
C VAL A 177 -1.39 18.11 -8.58
N ASP A 178 -0.62 18.14 -7.48
CA ASP A 178 0.51 19.07 -7.24
C ASP A 178 1.29 18.84 -5.91
N LYS A 179 2.45 19.51 -5.74
CA LYS A 179 3.24 19.65 -4.49
C LYS A 179 2.98 21.00 -3.80
N GLY A 180 3.04 21.08 -2.47
CA GLY A 180 2.77 22.35 -1.76
C GLY A 180 4.02 23.07 -1.28
N THR A 181 3.99 24.41 -1.22
CA THR A 181 5.16 25.21 -0.80
C THR A 181 5.10 25.65 0.67
N PHE A 182 6.23 26.09 1.24
CA PHE A 182 6.25 26.74 2.56
C PHE A 182 5.36 28.01 2.62
N LEU A 183 5.13 28.69 1.49
CA LEU A 183 4.17 29.81 1.43
C LEU A 183 2.71 29.34 1.42
N ASP A 184 2.42 28.17 0.85
CA ASP A 184 1.10 27.55 0.95
C ASP A 184 0.82 27.09 2.39
N VAL A 185 1.83 26.54 3.09
CA VAL A 185 1.72 26.24 4.53
C VAL A 185 1.46 27.52 5.34
N LEU A 186 2.21 28.60 5.06
CA LEU A 186 2.04 29.89 5.73
C LEU A 186 0.64 30.48 5.53
N ALA A 187 0.04 30.31 4.35
CA ALA A 187 -1.33 30.74 4.07
C ALA A 187 -2.38 30.03 4.93
N LEU A 188 -2.10 28.82 5.46
CA LEU A 188 -2.99 28.15 6.42
C LEU A 188 -2.96 28.76 7.83
N PHE A 189 -1.95 29.59 8.15
CA PHE A 189 -1.80 30.24 9.47
C PHE A 189 -2.09 31.74 9.45
N VAL A 190 -2.00 32.39 8.29
CA VAL A 190 -2.15 33.85 8.16
C VAL A 190 -3.29 34.20 7.18
N PRO A 191 -4.39 34.80 7.66
CA PRO A 191 -5.50 35.19 6.79
C PRO A 191 -5.05 36.20 5.72
N VAL A 192 -5.59 36.08 4.51
CA VAL A 192 -5.33 36.98 3.37
C VAL A 192 -3.88 36.92 2.84
N THR A 193 -3.04 36.01 3.34
CA THR A 193 -1.76 35.68 2.71
C THR A 193 -2.02 34.85 1.45
N PRO A 194 -1.67 35.35 0.25
CA PRO A 194 -1.84 34.59 -0.97
C PRO A 194 -0.69 33.57 -1.08
N GLY A 195 -0.96 32.31 -0.70
CA GLY A 195 -0.09 31.17 -1.00
C GLY A 195 0.30 31.13 -2.50
N GLU A 196 1.29 30.35 -2.87
CA GLU A 196 1.73 30.28 -4.26
C GLU A 196 0.64 29.61 -5.14
N HIS A 197 0.09 28.52 -4.65
CA HIS A 197 -0.93 27.71 -5.30
C HIS A 197 -2.35 28.02 -4.80
N PHE A 198 -2.49 28.46 -3.56
CA PHE A 198 -3.81 28.71 -2.94
C PHE A 198 -4.56 29.99 -3.35
N ARG A 199 -3.99 30.82 -4.24
CA ARG A 199 -4.63 32.09 -4.69
C ARG A 199 -6.01 31.93 -5.30
N GLY A 200 -6.29 30.78 -5.90
CA GLY A 200 -7.58 30.46 -6.53
C GLY A 200 -8.57 29.72 -5.64
N VAL A 201 -8.15 29.20 -4.48
CA VAL A 201 -8.95 28.27 -3.67
C VAL A 201 -9.72 29.04 -2.60
N SER A 202 -11.02 29.24 -2.82
CA SER A 202 -11.85 30.16 -2.01
C SER A 202 -11.86 29.88 -0.50
N ALA A 203 -11.68 28.63 -0.08
CA ALA A 203 -11.67 28.21 1.32
C ALA A 203 -10.42 28.65 2.11
N VAL A 204 -9.29 28.85 1.43
CA VAL A 204 -8.00 29.27 2.01
C VAL A 204 -7.59 30.67 1.60
N ALA A 205 -8.03 31.18 0.44
CA ALA A 205 -7.67 32.50 -0.07
C ALA A 205 -7.98 33.68 0.89
N ASN A 206 -8.90 33.49 1.84
CA ASN A 206 -9.26 34.47 2.87
C ASN A 206 -9.27 33.89 4.31
N GLY A 207 -8.80 32.66 4.54
CA GLY A 207 -8.98 31.95 5.81
C GLY A 207 -7.74 31.18 6.26
N ALA A 208 -7.44 31.22 7.56
CA ALA A 208 -6.27 30.57 8.16
C ALA A 208 -6.69 29.25 8.84
N ILE A 209 -6.94 28.22 8.02
CA ILE A 209 -7.57 26.96 8.46
C ILE A 209 -6.88 26.32 9.67
N LEU A 210 -5.55 26.34 9.78
CA LEU A 210 -4.85 25.72 10.91
C LEU A 210 -4.83 26.60 12.17
N SER A 211 -4.81 27.93 12.00
CA SER A 211 -5.02 28.87 13.11
C SER A 211 -6.46 28.75 13.65
N ASP A 212 -7.44 28.62 12.74
CA ASP A 212 -8.84 28.37 13.06
C ASP A 212 -9.05 26.99 13.71
N LEU A 213 -8.29 25.96 13.33
CA LEU A 213 -8.33 24.62 13.95
C LEU A 213 -7.78 24.67 15.39
N GLY A 214 -6.77 25.49 15.66
CA GLY A 214 -6.23 25.72 17.01
C GLY A 214 -5.18 24.70 17.47
N ILE A 215 -4.49 24.06 16.52
CA ILE A 215 -3.37 23.14 16.77
C ILE A 215 -2.20 23.85 17.48
N ASN A 216 -1.28 23.09 18.06
CA ASN A 216 -0.08 23.65 18.72
C ASN A 216 1.23 22.90 18.39
N ALA A 217 1.18 21.91 17.50
CA ALA A 217 2.35 21.39 16.79
C ALA A 217 2.01 21.13 15.32
N LEU A 218 2.92 21.49 14.43
CA LEU A 218 2.89 21.21 13.00
C LEU A 218 4.02 20.22 12.70
N GLU A 219 3.68 19.00 12.26
CA GLU A 219 4.64 18.03 11.75
C GLU A 219 4.66 18.14 10.22
N LEU A 220 5.78 18.59 9.67
CA LEU A 220 6.04 18.48 8.24
C LEU A 220 6.70 17.13 7.98
N LEU A 221 6.20 16.41 6.97
CA LEU A 221 6.96 15.36 6.27
C LEU A 221 8.31 15.92 5.76
N PRO A 222 9.28 15.08 5.36
CA PRO A 222 10.68 15.50 5.29
C PRO A 222 10.88 16.82 4.51
N ALA A 223 11.20 17.88 5.24
CA ALA A 223 11.42 19.22 4.69
C ALA A 223 12.85 19.41 4.17
N ALA A 224 13.73 18.44 4.48
CA ALA A 224 15.07 18.34 3.92
C ALA A 224 15.01 17.85 2.46
N ASP A 225 15.93 18.37 1.65
CA ASP A 225 15.85 18.24 0.20
C ASP A 225 15.93 16.80 -0.31
N ALA A 226 14.95 16.43 -1.13
CA ALA A 226 14.85 15.15 -1.81
C ALA A 226 15.05 15.27 -3.32
N SER A 227 15.38 14.16 -3.98
CA SER A 227 15.36 14.09 -5.44
C SER A 227 13.97 14.50 -5.98
N PRO A 228 13.86 15.32 -7.06
CA PRO A 228 12.60 15.92 -7.52
C PRO A 228 11.51 14.93 -7.96
N THR A 229 11.83 13.64 -8.02
CA THR A 229 10.88 12.53 -8.17
C THR A 229 9.97 12.41 -6.96
N GLY A 230 8.70 12.81 -7.08
CA GLY A 230 7.73 12.93 -5.99
C GLY A 230 7.63 11.71 -5.09
N GLN A 231 8.28 11.78 -3.92
CA GLN A 231 8.28 10.73 -2.88
C GLN A 231 8.01 11.31 -1.47
N TRP A 232 7.19 12.36 -1.37
CA TRP A 232 6.89 13.08 -0.12
C TRP A 232 8.11 13.57 0.71
N GLY A 233 9.29 13.64 0.11
CA GLY A 233 10.55 13.99 0.79
C GLY A 233 11.36 12.79 1.30
N TYR A 234 10.81 11.57 1.28
CA TYR A 234 11.46 10.39 1.86
C TYR A 234 12.73 9.93 1.13
N ALA A 235 12.89 10.27 -0.16
CA ALA A 235 14.15 10.13 -0.90
C ALA A 235 15.12 11.30 -0.61
N THR A 236 15.40 11.54 0.68
CA THR A 236 16.26 12.65 1.12
C THR A 236 17.66 12.52 0.51
N ALA A 237 18.09 13.58 -0.19
CA ALA A 237 19.35 13.66 -0.90
C ALA A 237 20.29 14.71 -0.26
N ASN A 238 19.80 15.93 0.00
CA ASN A 238 20.65 17.00 0.54
C ASN A 238 20.15 17.45 1.92
N TYR A 239 20.35 16.59 2.92
CA TYR A 239 19.94 16.75 4.34
C TYR A 239 20.04 18.15 4.94
N PHE A 240 21.04 18.92 4.53
CA PHE A 240 21.30 20.26 5.06
C PHE A 240 20.47 21.35 4.36
N ALA A 241 20.06 21.15 3.12
CA ALA A 241 19.23 22.08 2.37
C ALA A 241 17.74 21.84 2.63
N THR A 242 16.93 22.89 2.49
CA THR A 242 15.47 22.79 2.40
C THR A 242 15.08 22.32 1.02
N ASP A 243 14.04 21.49 0.92
CA ASP A 243 13.60 20.89 -0.34
C ASP A 243 13.31 21.90 -1.45
N PHE A 244 13.89 21.62 -2.63
CA PHE A 244 13.85 22.51 -3.77
C PHE A 244 12.42 22.85 -4.20
N ASP A 245 11.49 21.89 -4.19
CA ASP A 245 10.11 22.11 -4.64
C ASP A 245 9.24 22.80 -3.58
N LEU A 246 9.55 22.62 -2.30
CA LEU A 246 8.81 23.28 -1.19
C LEU A 246 9.14 24.77 -1.07
N GLY A 247 10.32 25.20 -1.53
CA GLY A 247 10.71 26.61 -1.59
C GLY A 247 12.08 26.87 -0.97
N THR A 248 12.34 28.12 -0.58
CA THR A 248 13.65 28.51 -0.04
C THR A 248 13.73 28.36 1.47
N SER A 249 14.97 28.23 1.97
CA SER A 249 15.26 28.33 3.40
C SER A 249 14.73 29.63 4.03
N SER A 250 14.68 30.73 3.28
CA SER A 250 14.13 32.02 3.70
C SER A 250 12.60 31.95 3.92
N MET A 251 11.89 31.19 3.08
CA MET A 251 10.46 30.93 3.24
C MET A 251 10.20 30.01 4.44
N LEU A 252 11.04 29.00 4.68
CA LEU A 252 10.94 28.15 5.88
C LEU A 252 11.16 28.96 7.17
N VAL A 253 12.20 29.79 7.25
CA VAL A 253 12.42 30.65 8.44
C VAL A 253 11.22 31.56 8.68
N SER A 254 10.69 32.20 7.63
CA SER A 254 9.49 33.06 7.72
C SER A 254 8.26 32.30 8.23
N LEU A 255 8.06 31.06 7.76
CA LEU A 255 6.99 30.17 8.24
C LEU A 255 7.17 29.82 9.73
N VAL A 256 8.38 29.46 10.14
CA VAL A 256 8.63 29.04 11.53
C VAL A 256 8.49 30.22 12.50
N GLU A 257 8.97 31.41 12.15
CA GLU A 257 8.79 32.61 12.98
C GLU A 257 7.31 32.94 13.19
N GLU A 258 6.48 32.82 12.15
CA GLU A 258 5.04 33.04 12.26
C GLU A 258 4.37 32.02 13.18
N ILE A 259 4.57 30.71 12.97
CA ILE A 259 3.93 29.68 13.81
C ILE A 259 4.45 29.71 15.27
N HIS A 260 5.73 30.05 15.47
CA HIS A 260 6.29 30.30 16.82
C HIS A 260 5.61 31.49 17.50
N SER A 261 5.29 32.56 16.76
CA SER A 261 4.52 33.70 17.29
C SER A 261 3.11 33.29 17.75
N GLN A 262 2.51 32.30 17.07
CA GLN A 262 1.21 31.69 17.38
C GLN A 262 1.29 30.56 18.42
N LYS A 263 2.47 30.32 19.04
CA LYS A 263 2.74 29.27 20.06
C LYS A 263 2.64 27.83 19.54
N ILE A 264 2.91 27.62 18.26
CA ILE A 264 2.96 26.31 17.62
C ILE A 264 4.42 25.85 17.53
N ARG A 265 4.70 24.57 17.77
CA ARG A 265 6.03 23.96 17.55
C ARG A 265 6.15 23.41 16.13
N LEU A 266 7.28 23.65 15.47
CA LEU A 266 7.66 22.85 14.29
C LEU A 266 8.19 21.48 14.73
N PHE A 267 7.63 20.43 14.14
CA PHE A 267 8.17 19.09 14.05
C PHE A 267 8.59 18.84 12.58
N THR A 268 9.67 18.09 12.38
CA THR A 268 10.05 17.58 11.06
C THR A 268 10.28 16.08 11.14
N ASP A 269 9.86 15.38 10.08
CA ASP A 269 10.34 14.04 9.80
C ASP A 269 11.84 14.05 9.50
N VAL A 270 12.49 12.94 9.85
CA VAL A 270 13.91 12.69 9.60
C VAL A 270 14.10 11.25 9.12
N VAL A 271 14.61 11.12 7.88
CA VAL A 271 14.89 9.81 7.26
C VAL A 271 16.34 9.41 7.50
N MET A 272 16.53 8.29 8.19
CA MET A 272 17.86 7.75 8.53
C MET A 272 18.01 6.27 8.20
N ALA A 273 16.98 5.60 7.69
CA ALA A 273 17.13 4.22 7.24
C ALA A 273 18.00 4.13 5.95
N PHE A 274 17.74 5.04 5.00
CA PHE A 274 18.37 5.14 3.69
C PHE A 274 18.45 6.61 3.22
N GLY A 275 19.12 6.87 2.09
CA GLY A 275 19.18 8.18 1.44
C GLY A 275 19.70 8.14 0.00
N HIS A 276 19.70 9.30 -0.66
CA HIS A 276 20.21 9.54 -2.03
C HIS A 276 21.36 10.56 -2.08
N ASP A 277 22.11 10.65 -0.97
CA ASP A 277 22.99 11.78 -0.71
C ASP A 277 24.37 11.68 -1.40
N PRO A 278 25.16 12.78 -1.42
CA PRO A 278 26.48 12.81 -2.03
C PRO A 278 27.48 11.76 -1.50
N TYR A 279 27.37 11.26 -0.26
CA TYR A 279 28.33 10.29 0.28
C TYR A 279 28.28 8.92 -0.38
N ILE A 280 27.18 8.59 -1.09
CA ILE A 280 27.09 7.43 -1.97
C ILE A 280 28.26 7.42 -2.97
N TYR A 281 28.67 8.58 -3.48
CA TYR A 281 29.76 8.69 -4.44
C TYR A 281 31.09 9.10 -3.78
N ILE A 282 31.05 9.90 -2.71
CA ILE A 282 32.27 10.43 -2.05
C ILE A 282 32.99 9.36 -1.22
N ALA A 283 32.27 8.58 -0.41
CA ALA A 283 32.86 7.63 0.54
C ALA A 283 31.89 6.47 0.88
N PHE A 284 31.45 5.71 -0.12
CA PHE A 284 30.39 4.70 0.00
C PHE A 284 30.57 3.76 1.21
N ASP A 285 31.72 3.09 1.33
CA ASP A 285 31.96 2.10 2.40
C ASP A 285 31.96 2.69 3.82
N GLN A 286 32.04 4.02 3.96
CA GLN A 286 32.05 4.71 5.24
C GLN A 286 30.65 5.05 5.76
N PHE A 287 29.75 5.39 4.82
CA PHE A 287 28.41 5.90 5.13
C PHE A 287 27.28 4.94 4.76
N HIS A 288 27.51 4.03 3.81
CA HIS A 288 26.47 3.18 3.25
C HIS A 288 26.82 1.69 3.25
N ILE A 289 25.77 0.88 3.18
CA ILE A 289 25.81 -0.57 3.05
C ILE A 289 24.89 -0.99 1.89
N ASP A 290 25.28 -2.05 1.18
CA ASP A 290 24.37 -2.79 0.30
C ASP A 290 24.00 -4.12 1.00
N PRO A 291 22.83 -4.22 1.65
CA PRO A 291 22.41 -5.43 2.37
C PRO A 291 22.32 -6.69 1.51
N ARG A 292 22.23 -6.57 0.18
CA ARG A 292 22.11 -7.68 -0.77
C ARG A 292 23.48 -8.11 -1.32
N SER A 293 24.52 -7.29 -1.15
CA SER A 293 25.90 -7.59 -1.57
C SER A 293 26.51 -8.78 -0.83
N THR A 294 27.27 -9.61 -1.54
CA THR A 294 28.03 -10.72 -0.95
C THR A 294 29.17 -10.24 -0.05
N ALA A 295 29.69 -9.03 -0.28
CA ALA A 295 30.72 -8.42 0.58
C ALA A 295 30.20 -8.13 1.99
N GLU A 296 28.92 -7.79 2.11
CA GLU A 296 28.23 -7.47 3.37
C GLU A 296 27.56 -8.70 4.00
N SER A 297 27.80 -9.91 3.47
CA SER A 297 27.10 -11.12 3.88
C SER A 297 27.24 -11.46 5.38
N SER A 298 28.37 -11.08 5.99
CA SER A 298 28.67 -11.23 7.43
C SER A 298 28.41 -9.96 8.26
N ASN A 299 27.95 -8.86 7.66
CA ASN A 299 27.68 -7.63 8.38
C ASN A 299 26.34 -7.72 9.14
N PRO A 300 26.29 -7.52 10.48
CA PRO A 300 25.03 -7.54 11.22
C PRO A 300 24.07 -6.42 10.83
N GLU A 301 24.56 -5.27 10.33
CA GLU A 301 23.74 -4.10 9.97
C GLU A 301 22.92 -4.28 8.69
N ARG A 302 22.96 -5.43 8.03
CA ARG A 302 22.20 -5.71 6.80
C ARG A 302 20.73 -6.03 7.06
N TRP A 303 20.37 -6.35 8.30
CA TRP A 303 19.05 -6.83 8.69
C TRP A 303 18.23 -5.73 9.37
N GLN A 304 16.91 -5.75 9.19
CA GLN A 304 16.01 -4.95 10.02
C GLN A 304 16.02 -5.48 11.45
N SER A 305 15.80 -4.60 12.43
CA SER A 305 15.72 -5.00 13.84
C SER A 305 14.58 -5.98 14.10
N HIS A 306 14.67 -6.71 15.22
CA HIS A 306 13.70 -7.72 15.65
C HIS A 306 13.49 -8.92 14.70
N THR A 307 14.27 -9.07 13.63
CA THR A 307 14.21 -10.26 12.74
C THR A 307 15.32 -11.29 13.06
N PRO A 308 15.08 -12.62 12.95
CA PRO A 308 16.07 -13.63 13.33
C PRO A 308 17.27 -13.71 12.35
N HIS A 309 18.44 -13.22 12.78
CA HIS A 309 19.67 -13.09 11.96
C HIS A 309 20.36 -14.40 11.49
N ALA A 310 19.65 -15.52 11.37
CA ALA A 310 20.25 -16.81 10.98
C ALA A 310 19.38 -17.73 10.10
N SER A 311 18.12 -17.40 9.82
CA SER A 311 17.26 -18.20 8.91
C SER A 311 16.18 -17.40 8.19
N ASP A 312 15.49 -16.48 8.88
CA ASP A 312 14.28 -15.79 8.40
C ASP A 312 14.37 -14.25 8.51
N GLY A 313 15.57 -13.68 8.51
CA GLY A 313 15.78 -12.24 8.65
C GLY A 313 15.27 -11.44 7.44
N GLN A 314 14.57 -10.32 7.68
CA GLN A 314 14.32 -9.35 6.60
C GLN A 314 15.54 -8.45 6.44
N LEU A 315 16.03 -8.32 5.21
CA LEU A 315 17.06 -7.34 4.89
C LEU A 315 16.49 -5.92 5.01
N ARG A 316 17.36 -4.96 5.34
CA ARG A 316 17.02 -3.54 5.24
C ARG A 316 16.77 -3.19 3.78
N ASP A 317 15.70 -2.45 3.51
CA ASP A 317 15.39 -1.97 2.17
C ASP A 317 15.79 -0.50 2.02
N GLY A 318 16.46 -0.19 0.92
CA GLY A 318 16.83 1.18 0.58
C GLY A 318 15.71 1.96 -0.10
N TYR A 319 14.60 1.32 -0.49
CA TYR A 319 13.47 1.93 -1.23
C TYR A 319 13.91 2.75 -2.46
N GLY A 320 14.95 2.27 -3.16
CA GLY A 320 15.56 2.94 -4.31
C GLY A 320 16.75 3.85 -3.97
N GLY A 321 17.01 4.13 -2.69
CA GLY A 321 18.22 4.76 -2.17
C GLY A 321 19.25 3.76 -1.63
N ARG A 322 20.22 4.25 -0.85
CA ARG A 322 21.27 3.46 -0.21
C ARG A 322 21.11 3.47 1.31
N ASN A 323 21.19 2.30 1.93
CA ASN A 323 21.04 2.15 3.39
C ASN A 323 22.23 2.77 4.13
N TRP A 324 21.98 3.48 5.22
CA TRP A 324 23.04 4.05 6.07
C TRP A 324 23.76 2.97 6.89
N ARG A 325 25.07 3.11 7.07
CA ARG A 325 25.95 2.25 7.87
C ARG A 325 26.26 2.96 9.20
N TYR A 326 26.10 2.27 10.33
CA TYR A 326 26.22 2.88 11.67
C TYR A 326 27.26 2.23 12.59
N LEU A 327 27.78 1.04 12.27
CA LEU A 327 28.85 0.38 13.04
C LEU A 327 30.25 0.62 12.46
N GLN A 328 30.37 1.34 11.35
CA GLN A 328 31.67 1.72 10.80
C GLN A 328 32.32 2.77 11.71
N ASN A 329 33.36 2.36 12.44
CA ASN A 329 34.26 3.26 13.14
C ASN A 329 35.51 3.50 12.28
N THR A 330 35.86 4.75 12.08
CA THR A 330 36.98 5.16 11.21
C THR A 330 38.03 5.86 12.06
N SER A 331 39.16 5.18 12.27
CA SER A 331 40.21 5.63 13.18
C SER A 331 41.10 6.74 12.59
N ASN A 332 41.53 7.66 13.46
CA ASN A 332 42.45 8.76 13.11
C ASN A 332 41.95 9.62 11.93
N THR A 333 40.65 9.90 11.87
CA THR A 333 40.03 10.82 10.90
C THR A 333 39.67 12.15 11.56
N TYR A 334 39.43 13.19 10.78
CA TYR A 334 38.85 14.44 11.30
C TYR A 334 37.47 14.18 11.91
N ASP A 335 37.25 14.62 13.15
CA ASP A 335 35.96 14.63 13.81
C ASP A 335 35.20 15.93 13.51
N PRO A 336 34.07 15.88 12.79
CA PRO A 336 33.24 17.04 12.52
C PRO A 336 32.70 17.77 13.76
N GLU A 337 32.49 17.06 14.89
CA GLU A 337 31.89 17.63 16.11
C GLU A 337 32.93 18.47 16.88
N SER A 338 34.09 17.88 17.23
CA SER A 338 35.12 18.54 18.05
C SER A 338 36.23 19.27 17.26
N GLY A 339 36.40 18.97 15.97
CA GLY A 339 37.45 19.53 15.13
C GLY A 339 38.84 18.92 15.29
N ASN A 340 38.97 17.88 16.12
CA ASN A 340 40.22 17.14 16.33
C ASN A 340 40.38 15.99 15.32
N VAL A 341 41.47 15.23 15.43
CA VAL A 341 41.65 13.95 14.74
C VAL A 341 41.48 12.83 15.78
N ASP A 342 40.49 11.96 15.58
CA ASP A 342 40.07 10.92 16.54
C ASP A 342 39.45 9.71 15.80
N ASP A 343 38.90 8.76 16.54
CA ASP A 343 38.10 7.64 16.04
C ASP A 343 36.62 8.04 15.95
N VAL A 344 36.06 8.04 14.73
CA VAL A 344 34.75 8.64 14.42
C VAL A 344 33.84 7.63 13.71
N TYR A 345 32.56 7.58 14.11
CA TYR A 345 31.51 6.89 13.36
C TYR A 345 30.92 7.85 12.31
N PRO A 346 31.18 7.70 10.99
CA PRO A 346 30.97 8.79 10.04
C PRO A 346 29.51 9.27 9.94
N SER A 347 28.58 8.34 9.76
CA SER A 347 27.14 8.62 9.69
C SER A 347 26.57 9.24 10.98
N TRP A 348 27.18 8.93 12.14
CA TRP A 348 26.76 9.54 13.41
C TRP A 348 27.10 11.02 13.43
N ALA A 349 28.32 11.39 13.01
CA ALA A 349 28.73 12.79 12.93
C ALA A 349 27.88 13.55 11.91
N PHE A 350 27.69 12.98 10.71
CA PHE A 350 26.86 13.59 9.66
C PHE A 350 25.43 13.90 10.13
N HIS A 351 24.70 12.93 10.68
CA HIS A 351 23.33 13.18 11.13
C HIS A 351 23.25 14.09 12.37
N LYS A 352 24.25 14.09 13.25
CA LYS A 352 24.34 15.06 14.35
C LYS A 352 24.53 16.50 13.86
N ALA A 353 25.44 16.71 12.91
CA ALA A 353 25.63 18.00 12.25
C ALA A 353 24.33 18.47 11.58
N HIS A 354 23.62 17.55 10.91
CA HIS A 354 22.31 17.79 10.31
C HIS A 354 21.30 18.28 11.36
N VAL A 355 21.03 17.52 12.42
CA VAL A 355 20.03 17.92 13.43
C VAL A 355 20.43 19.19 14.17
N GLN A 356 21.74 19.43 14.37
CA GLN A 356 22.20 20.68 14.96
C GLN A 356 21.78 21.89 14.11
N ARG A 357 21.92 21.81 12.78
CA ARG A 357 21.45 22.87 11.88
C ARG A 357 19.95 23.07 11.99
N TRP A 358 19.16 22.01 11.89
CA TRP A 358 17.69 22.13 11.88
C TRP A 358 17.13 22.71 13.18
N ILE A 359 17.72 22.39 14.33
CA ILE A 359 17.33 23.00 15.62
C ILE A 359 17.85 24.45 15.75
N SER A 360 19.08 24.72 15.31
CA SER A 360 19.72 26.03 15.56
C SER A 360 19.31 27.12 14.57
N ASP A 361 19.20 26.78 13.29
CA ASP A 361 18.98 27.74 12.20
C ASP A 361 17.48 27.85 11.87
N PHE A 362 16.78 26.71 11.83
CA PHE A 362 15.35 26.61 11.48
C PHE A 362 14.40 26.43 12.67
N GLY A 363 14.90 26.43 13.92
CA GLY A 363 14.07 26.46 15.12
C GLY A 363 13.24 25.20 15.41
N VAL A 364 13.60 24.04 14.85
CA VAL A 364 12.86 22.78 15.06
C VAL A 364 12.68 22.44 16.55
N GLY A 365 11.43 22.21 16.96
CA GLY A 365 11.00 21.93 18.33
C GLY A 365 10.55 20.49 18.61
N GLY A 366 10.69 19.59 17.63
CA GLY A 366 10.43 18.17 17.75
C GLY A 366 10.83 17.41 16.48
N LEU A 367 10.99 16.08 16.59
CA LEU A 367 11.43 15.22 15.51
C LEU A 367 10.57 13.96 15.47
N ARG A 368 10.19 13.50 14.27
CA ARG A 368 9.73 12.13 14.05
C ARG A 368 10.78 11.38 13.23
N LEU A 369 11.22 10.23 13.73
CA LEU A 369 12.23 9.40 13.08
C LEU A 369 11.51 8.32 12.28
N ASP A 370 11.75 8.33 10.97
CA ASP A 370 11.14 7.41 10.02
C ASP A 370 11.82 6.03 10.03
N SER A 371 11.01 4.97 9.92
CA SER A 371 11.40 3.57 9.75
C SER A 371 12.52 3.13 10.70
N VAL A 372 12.27 3.23 12.02
CA VAL A 372 13.26 2.91 13.05
C VAL A 372 13.71 1.43 12.98
N ASN A 373 12.84 0.52 12.55
CA ASN A 373 13.16 -0.86 12.21
C ASN A 373 14.28 -0.99 11.17
N ASN A 374 14.27 -0.08 10.20
CA ASN A 374 15.13 -0.06 9.03
C ASN A 374 16.36 0.85 9.23
N ILE A 375 16.40 1.67 10.29
CA ILE A 375 17.65 2.21 10.86
C ILE A 375 18.45 1.08 11.53
N ALA A 376 17.76 0.19 12.26
CA ALA A 376 18.29 -1.02 12.92
C ALA A 376 19.45 -0.82 13.93
N ASN A 377 19.87 0.42 14.22
CA ASN A 377 20.97 0.72 15.15
C ASN A 377 20.49 1.63 16.30
N TYR A 378 20.12 1.03 17.42
CA TYR A 378 19.52 1.74 18.55
C TYR A 378 20.50 2.57 19.38
N ASP A 379 21.81 2.24 19.37
CA ASP A 379 22.80 3.08 20.03
C ASP A 379 23.04 4.39 19.25
N PHE A 380 23.00 4.33 17.91
CA PHE A 380 22.93 5.53 17.07
C PHE A 380 21.68 6.36 17.36
N VAL A 381 20.47 5.76 17.34
CA VAL A 381 19.22 6.50 17.61
C VAL A 381 19.24 7.17 18.99
N ARG A 382 19.70 6.46 20.04
CA ARG A 382 19.87 7.03 21.39
C ARG A 382 20.83 8.22 21.39
N SER A 383 21.98 8.08 20.71
CA SER A 383 23.04 9.09 20.59
C SER A 383 22.57 10.34 19.82
N TYR A 384 21.89 10.14 18.70
CA TYR A 384 21.27 11.18 17.88
C TYR A 384 20.25 11.99 18.69
N LYS A 385 19.31 11.31 19.36
CA LYS A 385 18.31 11.95 20.23
C LYS A 385 18.95 12.69 21.41
N GLN A 386 20.00 12.14 22.02
CA GLN A 386 20.74 12.83 23.09
C GLN A 386 21.41 14.11 22.58
N HIS A 387 22.05 14.08 21.40
CA HIS A 387 22.65 15.26 20.78
C HIS A 387 21.57 16.31 20.41
N ALA A 388 20.46 15.90 19.80
CA ALA A 388 19.33 16.80 19.50
C ALA A 388 18.80 17.51 20.75
N MET A 389 18.58 16.78 21.86
CA MET A 389 18.18 17.37 23.14
C MET A 389 19.25 18.34 23.69
N ALA A 390 20.54 18.02 23.56
CA ALA A 390 21.63 18.88 24.01
C ALA A 390 21.72 20.19 23.20
N VAL A 391 21.54 20.12 21.86
CA VAL A 391 21.44 21.31 21.00
C VAL A 391 20.22 22.14 21.38
N TYR A 392 19.04 21.52 21.53
CA TYR A 392 17.82 22.23 21.92
C TYR A 392 17.98 22.97 23.25
N GLN A 393 18.58 22.33 24.27
CA GLN A 393 18.91 22.95 25.56
C GLN A 393 20.02 24.02 25.46
N ALA A 394 20.97 23.88 24.54
CA ALA A 394 21.96 24.93 24.30
C ALA A 394 21.34 26.17 23.65
N THR A 395 20.29 26.01 22.85
CA THR A 395 19.57 27.08 22.15
C THR A 395 18.48 27.74 23.01
N HIS A 396 17.69 26.95 23.74
CA HIS A 396 16.55 27.39 24.56
C HIS A 396 16.88 27.48 26.07
N GLY A 397 18.16 27.40 26.44
CA GLY A 397 18.61 27.29 27.83
C GLY A 397 18.17 25.98 28.51
N ARG A 398 18.20 25.94 29.85
CA ARG A 398 17.71 24.79 30.64
C ARG A 398 16.17 24.70 30.64
N SER A 399 15.58 24.68 29.46
CA SER A 399 14.16 24.44 29.25
C SER A 399 13.77 23.02 29.69
N PRO A 400 12.55 22.80 30.19
CA PRO A 400 12.09 21.48 30.62
C PRO A 400 12.16 20.44 29.50
N SER A 401 12.42 19.17 29.86
CA SER A 401 12.39 18.05 28.91
C SER A 401 11.01 17.80 28.28
N SER A 402 9.95 18.40 28.83
CA SER A 402 8.60 18.42 28.26
C SER A 402 8.44 19.37 27.07
N LYS A 403 9.45 20.18 26.70
CA LYS A 403 9.37 21.15 25.60
C LYS A 403 10.01 20.67 24.29
N PHE A 404 10.64 19.50 24.28
CA PHE A 404 11.21 18.85 23.10
C PHE A 404 10.82 17.36 23.09
N LEU A 405 10.58 16.81 21.90
CA LEU A 405 10.12 15.44 21.73
C LEU A 405 10.77 14.80 20.51
N VAL A 406 11.21 13.55 20.66
CA VAL A 406 11.63 12.68 19.56
C VAL A 406 10.74 11.44 19.56
N VAL A 407 9.92 11.34 18.52
CA VAL A 407 8.99 10.23 18.25
C VAL A 407 9.66 9.26 17.29
N GLY A 408 9.49 7.95 17.48
CA GLY A 408 9.83 6.95 16.46
C GLY A 408 8.60 6.42 15.75
N GLU A 409 8.68 6.30 14.44
CA GLU A 409 7.82 5.41 13.64
C GLU A 409 8.42 4.00 13.72
N GLU A 410 7.69 3.12 14.40
CA GLU A 410 7.99 1.71 14.56
C GLU A 410 6.68 1.00 14.88
N LEU A 411 6.03 0.47 13.85
CA LEU A 411 4.67 -0.05 13.94
C LEU A 411 4.53 -1.28 14.86
N SER A 412 5.62 -1.96 15.20
CA SER A 412 5.61 -3.06 16.19
C SER A 412 5.54 -2.58 17.66
N CYS A 413 5.61 -1.27 17.90
CA CYS A 413 5.53 -0.62 19.21
C CYS A 413 6.42 -1.23 20.34
N PRO A 414 7.73 -1.44 20.10
CA PRO A 414 8.66 -2.04 21.07
C PRO A 414 9.00 -1.03 22.18
N LEU A 415 8.27 -1.16 23.29
CA LEU A 415 8.35 -0.21 24.42
C LEU A 415 9.72 -0.20 25.13
N ASP A 416 10.58 -1.19 24.90
CA ASP A 416 11.96 -1.18 25.40
C ASP A 416 12.80 -0.04 24.80
N LEU A 417 12.45 0.46 23.60
CA LEU A 417 13.04 1.68 23.05
C LEU A 417 12.74 2.91 23.93
N ILE A 418 11.58 2.95 24.58
CA ILE A 418 11.21 4.01 25.52
C ILE A 418 11.83 3.73 26.89
N GLN A 419 11.74 2.50 27.41
CA GLN A 419 12.30 2.11 28.72
C GLN A 419 13.81 2.33 28.82
N THR A 420 14.56 2.00 27.76
CA THR A 420 16.02 2.20 27.69
C THR A 420 16.41 3.62 27.29
N GLY A 421 15.44 4.52 27.16
CA GLY A 421 15.63 5.91 26.76
C GLY A 421 16.27 6.06 25.37
N CYS A 422 16.07 5.10 24.47
CA CYS A 422 16.45 5.23 23.06
C CYS A 422 15.62 6.36 22.41
N LEU A 423 14.30 6.27 22.55
CA LEU A 423 13.30 7.25 22.12
C LEU A 423 12.56 7.87 23.31
N GLN A 424 11.74 8.90 23.06
CA GLN A 424 10.83 9.48 24.07
C GLN A 424 9.39 9.01 23.88
N ALA A 425 8.96 8.83 22.62
CA ALA A 425 7.61 8.40 22.27
C ALA A 425 7.63 7.50 21.02
N LEU A 426 6.53 6.78 20.79
CA LEU A 426 6.28 5.97 19.60
C LEU A 426 4.90 6.30 19.01
N TRP A 427 4.75 6.07 17.70
CA TRP A 427 3.43 5.93 17.07
C TRP A 427 2.66 4.75 17.70
N ASN A 428 1.41 4.98 18.06
CA ASN A 428 0.55 4.01 18.73
C ASN A 428 -0.41 3.34 17.71
N GLU A 429 0.11 2.42 16.89
CA GLU A 429 -0.72 1.61 15.97
C GLU A 429 -1.88 0.91 16.71
N PRO A 430 -1.69 0.30 17.90
CA PRO A 430 -2.79 -0.34 18.63
C PRO A 430 -3.96 0.60 18.91
N PHE A 431 -3.72 1.90 19.12
CA PHE A 431 -4.79 2.90 19.20
C PHE A 431 -5.55 3.03 17.87
N GLN A 432 -4.85 3.15 16.74
CA GLN A 432 -5.44 3.26 15.40
C GLN A 432 -6.34 2.05 15.09
N ALA A 433 -5.85 0.84 15.33
CA ALA A 433 -6.61 -0.39 15.13
C ALA A 433 -7.86 -0.42 16.02
N ARG A 434 -7.72 -0.09 17.32
CA ARG A 434 -8.84 -0.06 18.27
C ARG A 434 -9.88 1.02 17.91
N ILE A 435 -9.48 2.24 17.55
CA ILE A 435 -10.43 3.31 17.21
C ILE A 435 -11.22 3.01 15.93
N ARG A 436 -10.57 2.46 14.89
CA ARG A 436 -11.25 2.02 13.66
C ARG A 436 -12.23 0.86 13.91
N ALA A 437 -11.88 -0.07 14.81
CA ALA A 437 -12.83 -1.07 15.28
C ALA A 437 -14.02 -0.44 16.03
N VAL A 438 -13.75 0.47 16.97
CA VAL A 438 -14.73 1.08 17.88
C VAL A 438 -15.74 1.98 17.15
N ILE A 439 -15.32 2.82 16.20
CA ILE A 439 -16.27 3.64 15.41
C ILE A 439 -17.20 2.79 14.53
N MET A 440 -16.72 1.61 14.12
CA MET A 440 -17.50 0.57 13.47
C MET A 440 -18.27 -0.35 14.44
N GLY A 441 -18.24 -0.07 15.76
CA GLY A 441 -18.79 -0.89 16.84
C GLY A 441 -18.39 -2.36 16.77
N ARG A 442 -17.15 -2.61 16.36
CA ARG A 442 -16.42 -3.85 16.53
C ARG A 442 -15.54 -3.70 17.79
N TYR A 443 -14.90 -4.78 18.18
CA TYR A 443 -13.95 -4.82 19.29
C TYR A 443 -12.79 -5.72 18.90
N LEU A 444 -11.61 -5.51 19.50
CA LEU A 444 -10.40 -6.29 19.22
C LEU A 444 -9.94 -7.09 20.44
N ASP A 445 -10.22 -6.61 21.65
CA ASP A 445 -9.92 -7.31 22.90
C ASP A 445 -10.99 -8.34 23.27
N TYR A 446 -11.06 -8.71 24.56
CA TYR A 446 -12.06 -9.62 25.12
C TYR A 446 -13.50 -9.19 24.81
N ASP A 447 -13.77 -7.89 24.92
CA ASP A 447 -15.07 -7.28 24.64
C ASP A 447 -14.93 -5.80 24.24
N PHE A 448 -16.08 -5.17 24.00
CA PHE A 448 -16.19 -3.79 23.56
C PHE A 448 -15.76 -2.79 24.65
N GLU A 449 -16.08 -3.05 25.91
CA GLU A 449 -15.71 -2.19 27.03
C GLU A 449 -14.19 -2.21 27.23
N SER A 450 -13.57 -3.39 27.20
CA SER A 450 -12.13 -3.55 27.26
C SER A 450 -11.42 -2.86 26.10
N THR A 451 -11.99 -2.89 24.90
CA THR A 451 -11.43 -2.19 23.72
C THR A 451 -11.47 -0.69 23.89
N VAL A 452 -12.61 -0.13 24.31
CA VAL A 452 -12.74 1.31 24.58
C VAL A 452 -11.80 1.75 25.71
N ARG A 453 -11.68 0.97 26.79
CA ARG A 453 -10.82 1.31 27.94
C ARG A 453 -9.33 1.33 27.58
N ARG A 454 -8.85 0.34 26.82
CA ARG A 454 -7.43 0.26 26.38
C ARG A 454 -7.09 1.32 25.33
N MET A 455 -8.05 1.67 24.47
CA MET A 455 -7.92 2.73 23.48
C MET A 455 -7.88 4.12 24.14
N VAL A 456 -8.82 4.44 25.02
CA VAL A 456 -8.90 5.77 25.67
C VAL A 456 -7.76 5.97 26.68
N ASP A 457 -7.23 4.90 27.28
CA ASP A 457 -6.14 4.98 28.25
C ASP A 457 -5.07 3.93 27.91
N CYS A 458 -4.09 4.34 27.10
CA CYS A 458 -3.02 3.47 26.56
C CYS A 458 -2.22 2.73 27.64
N ARG A 459 -2.21 3.24 28.88
CA ARG A 459 -1.54 2.65 30.05
C ARG A 459 -2.26 1.41 30.60
N ARG A 460 -3.48 1.15 30.12
CA ARG A 460 -4.30 -0.03 30.47
C ARG A 460 -4.14 -1.19 29.48
N ASP A 461 -3.39 -1.01 28.41
CA ASP A 461 -3.03 -2.09 27.49
C ASP A 461 -1.93 -2.95 28.13
N PRO A 462 -2.19 -4.24 28.46
CA PRO A 462 -1.17 -5.09 29.08
C PRO A 462 -0.16 -5.65 28.08
N GLU A 463 -0.42 -5.53 26.78
CA GLU A 463 0.48 -5.94 25.70
C GLU A 463 1.41 -4.76 25.35
N HIS A 464 0.89 -3.53 25.38
CA HIS A 464 1.64 -2.29 25.13
C HIS A 464 1.46 -1.24 26.24
N PRO A 465 1.88 -1.51 27.50
CA PRO A 465 1.68 -0.60 28.63
C PRO A 465 2.65 0.60 28.58
N PHE A 466 2.25 1.67 27.89
CA PHE A 466 2.83 3.00 28.10
C PHE A 466 2.66 3.43 29.57
N TRP A 467 3.56 4.26 30.11
CA TRP A 467 3.47 4.73 31.51
C TRP A 467 2.98 6.17 31.60
N ASP A 468 3.19 6.96 30.55
CA ASP A 468 2.88 8.37 30.45
C ASP A 468 2.29 8.70 29.07
N GLY A 469 1.26 9.54 29.01
CA GLY A 469 0.58 9.90 27.76
C GLY A 469 1.49 10.60 26.75
N ALA A 470 2.55 11.29 27.16
CA ALA A 470 3.52 11.88 26.25
C ALA A 470 4.42 10.86 25.53
N GLN A 471 4.28 9.55 25.83
CA GLN A 471 5.02 8.45 25.20
C GLN A 471 4.28 7.83 24.00
N ALA A 472 2.98 8.08 23.84
CA ALA A 472 2.14 7.47 22.81
C ALA A 472 1.55 8.53 21.89
N VAL A 473 1.87 8.49 20.59
CA VAL A 473 1.21 9.32 19.57
C VAL A 473 0.02 8.57 19.01
N ASN A 474 -1.19 9.01 19.38
CA ASN A 474 -2.47 8.44 18.99
C ASN A 474 -2.97 9.09 17.70
N TYR A 475 -3.47 8.31 16.73
CA TYR A 475 -3.99 8.84 15.47
C TYR A 475 -5.11 7.95 14.91
N ILE A 476 -5.94 8.53 14.03
CA ILE A 476 -6.98 7.79 13.28
C ILE A 476 -6.43 7.33 11.92
N THR A 477 -5.65 8.20 11.28
CA THR A 477 -5.01 8.06 9.97
C THR A 477 -3.65 8.73 10.06
N SER A 478 -2.66 8.27 9.29
CA SER A 478 -1.41 8.98 9.01
C SER A 478 -1.17 9.03 7.51
N HIS A 479 -0.10 9.69 7.05
CA HIS A 479 0.29 9.70 5.63
C HIS A 479 0.51 8.28 5.05
N ASP A 480 0.77 7.28 5.92
CA ASP A 480 0.79 5.84 5.59
C ASP A 480 -0.58 5.23 5.31
N THR A 481 -1.36 5.95 4.51
CA THR A 481 -2.54 5.41 3.87
C THR A 481 -2.20 4.22 2.99
N GLU A 482 -3.03 3.19 3.07
CA GLU A 482 -2.97 1.98 2.24
C GLU A 482 -4.37 1.67 1.67
N GLY A 483 -4.46 0.69 0.77
CA GLY A 483 -5.67 0.40 0.01
C GLY A 483 -6.78 -0.27 0.82
N TYR A 484 -7.97 -0.42 0.20
CA TYR A 484 -9.17 -0.93 0.87
C TYR A 484 -8.95 -2.22 1.69
N GLY A 485 -9.30 -2.15 2.97
CA GLY A 485 -9.33 -3.27 3.91
C GLY A 485 -8.04 -3.49 4.69
N THR A 486 -7.00 -2.68 4.46
CA THR A 486 -5.82 -2.57 5.34
C THR A 486 -6.15 -1.91 6.68
N GLN A 487 -7.30 -1.22 6.77
CA GLN A 487 -7.67 -0.33 7.87
C GLN A 487 -6.73 0.88 8.02
N LYS A 488 -6.02 1.30 6.96
CA LYS A 488 -5.24 2.54 6.95
C LYS A 488 -5.72 3.59 5.92
N GLU A 489 -6.84 3.36 5.23
CA GLU A 489 -7.43 4.34 4.30
C GLU A 489 -7.71 5.69 5.00
N ARG A 490 -7.75 6.84 4.28
CA ARG A 490 -8.29 8.11 4.86
C ARG A 490 -9.67 7.86 5.50
N LEU A 491 -10.02 8.54 6.59
CA LEU A 491 -11.23 8.22 7.38
C LEU A 491 -12.50 8.31 6.54
N PHE A 492 -12.60 9.28 5.62
CA PHE A 492 -13.69 9.31 4.64
C PHE A 492 -13.76 8.01 3.85
N ASN A 493 -12.65 7.63 3.22
CA ASN A 493 -12.55 6.43 2.41
C ASN A 493 -12.87 5.20 3.27
N PHE A 494 -12.31 5.05 4.47
CA PHE A 494 -12.64 3.96 5.41
C PHE A 494 -14.15 3.90 5.76
N LEU A 495 -14.79 5.02 6.08
CA LEU A 495 -16.22 5.06 6.43
C LEU A 495 -17.13 4.80 5.22
N SER A 496 -16.81 5.43 4.08
CA SER A 496 -17.42 5.17 2.78
C SER A 496 -17.25 3.71 2.36
N ASP A 497 -16.07 3.14 2.63
CA ASP A 497 -15.69 1.75 2.40
C ASP A 497 -16.20 0.76 3.45
N ASN A 498 -16.91 1.27 4.46
CA ASN A 498 -17.66 0.48 5.42
C ASN A 498 -19.19 0.74 5.40
N GLN A 499 -19.70 1.50 4.42
CA GLN A 499 -21.14 1.77 4.18
C GLN A 499 -21.81 2.54 5.32
N VAL A 500 -21.01 3.34 6.01
CA VAL A 500 -21.45 4.28 7.03
C VAL A 500 -22.31 5.35 6.36
N SER A 501 -23.59 5.39 6.69
CA SER A 501 -24.51 6.45 6.23
C SER A 501 -24.47 7.68 7.14
N ASP A 502 -24.03 7.51 8.38
CA ASP A 502 -23.93 8.54 9.41
C ASP A 502 -22.48 9.07 9.54
N MET A 503 -21.82 9.39 8.43
CA MET A 503 -20.39 9.75 8.40
C MET A 503 -20.04 10.94 9.30
N GLU A 504 -20.85 12.01 9.29
CA GLU A 504 -20.66 13.17 10.17
C GLU A 504 -20.66 12.76 11.66
N ARG A 505 -21.58 11.85 12.06
CA ARG A 505 -21.63 11.28 13.42
C ARG A 505 -20.38 10.46 13.72
N ARG A 506 -19.94 9.57 12.81
CA ARG A 506 -18.75 8.72 13.02
C ARG A 506 -17.46 9.53 13.10
N ALA A 507 -17.31 10.55 12.27
CA ALA A 507 -16.13 11.43 12.27
C ALA A 507 -16.04 12.22 13.58
N LYS A 508 -17.13 12.91 13.96
CA LYS A 508 -17.22 13.61 15.25
C LYS A 508 -16.92 12.69 16.42
N PHE A 509 -17.43 11.46 16.36
CA PHE A 509 -17.17 10.44 17.39
C PHE A 509 -15.70 9.98 17.44
N ALA A 510 -15.06 9.77 16.29
CA ALA A 510 -13.64 9.44 16.21
C ALA A 510 -12.77 10.55 16.82
N PHE A 511 -13.03 11.82 16.47
CA PHE A 511 -12.29 12.95 17.01
C PHE A 511 -12.55 13.19 18.50
N ALA A 512 -13.77 12.95 19.00
CA ALA A 512 -14.05 12.97 20.44
C ALA A 512 -13.17 11.97 21.20
N LEU A 513 -13.06 10.74 20.70
CA LEU A 513 -12.22 9.71 21.30
C LEU A 513 -10.72 10.03 21.19
N LEU A 514 -10.26 10.50 20.03
CA LEU A 514 -8.86 10.89 19.79
C LEU A 514 -8.40 12.02 20.71
N LEU A 515 -9.15 13.12 20.75
CA LEU A 515 -8.75 14.35 21.44
C LEU A 515 -8.94 14.29 22.96
N THR A 516 -9.58 13.24 23.48
CA THR A 516 -9.80 13.02 24.92
C THR A 516 -9.11 11.79 25.49
N ALA A 517 -8.44 10.98 24.67
CA ALA A 517 -7.63 9.86 25.12
C ALA A 517 -6.32 10.31 25.80
N VAL A 518 -5.79 9.44 26.65
CA VAL A 518 -4.41 9.50 27.16
C VAL A 518 -3.47 9.18 26.01
N GLY A 519 -2.56 10.10 25.71
CA GLY A 519 -1.73 10.08 24.50
C GLY A 519 -1.61 11.48 23.90
N ILE A 520 -0.71 11.66 22.95
CA ILE A 520 -0.59 12.84 22.10
C ILE A 520 -1.45 12.62 20.85
N PRO A 521 -2.57 13.34 20.66
CA PRO A 521 -3.34 13.24 19.43
C PRO A 521 -2.59 13.83 18.23
N MET A 522 -2.60 13.09 17.12
CA MET A 522 -2.12 13.51 15.80
C MET A 522 -3.26 13.46 14.78
N ILE A 523 -3.36 14.50 13.95
CA ILE A 523 -4.37 14.67 12.90
C ILE A 523 -3.64 14.74 11.55
N PHE A 524 -3.90 13.79 10.66
CA PHE A 524 -3.42 13.82 9.28
C PHE A 524 -4.23 14.83 8.45
N ALA A 525 -3.57 15.56 7.55
CA ALA A 525 -4.16 16.69 6.85
C ALA A 525 -5.44 16.36 6.04
N GLY A 526 -6.46 17.21 6.21
CA GLY A 526 -7.77 17.08 5.58
C GLY A 526 -8.78 16.24 6.39
N GLU A 527 -8.33 15.41 7.33
CA GLU A 527 -9.22 14.61 8.19
C GLU A 527 -10.13 15.48 9.06
N GLU A 528 -9.70 16.69 9.42
CA GLU A 528 -10.46 17.64 10.24
C GLU A 528 -11.78 18.10 9.59
N PHE A 529 -11.90 17.99 8.27
CA PHE A 529 -13.15 18.17 7.52
C PHE A 529 -13.54 16.92 6.70
N LEU A 530 -12.97 15.77 7.09
CA LEU A 530 -13.19 14.43 6.55
C LEU A 530 -12.86 14.30 5.05
N ASP A 531 -11.79 14.92 4.56
CA ASP A 531 -11.41 14.91 3.15
C ASP A 531 -11.32 13.48 2.56
N GLN A 532 -11.66 13.37 1.27
CA GLN A 532 -11.61 12.11 0.54
C GLN A 532 -10.38 12.03 -0.33
N MET A 533 -9.82 10.83 -0.46
CA MET A 533 -8.82 10.51 -1.47
C MET A 533 -9.48 10.47 -2.85
N ASP A 534 -8.95 11.22 -3.82
CA ASP A 534 -9.51 11.36 -5.17
C ASP A 534 -8.81 10.48 -6.21
N ARG A 535 -7.56 10.09 -5.94
CA ARG A 535 -6.76 9.19 -6.78
C ARG A 535 -6.78 7.76 -6.25
N ASP A 536 -6.31 6.83 -7.09
CA ASP A 536 -5.99 5.47 -6.62
C ASP A 536 -4.87 5.51 -5.56
N ILE A 537 -4.86 4.56 -4.63
CA ILE A 537 -3.88 4.49 -3.55
C ILE A 537 -2.42 4.42 -4.05
N ALA A 538 -2.18 3.85 -5.23
CA ALA A 538 -0.86 3.85 -5.85
C ALA A 538 -0.32 5.26 -6.15
N HIS A 539 -1.20 6.27 -6.19
CA HIS A 539 -0.90 7.69 -6.37
C HIS A 539 -1.13 8.52 -5.10
N LYS A 540 -1.09 7.92 -3.90
CA LYS A 540 -1.29 8.65 -2.63
C LYS A 540 -0.39 9.87 -2.47
N GLN A 541 0.81 9.81 -3.04
CA GLN A 541 1.82 10.86 -2.92
C GLN A 541 1.58 12.06 -3.86
N ASP A 542 0.65 11.90 -4.81
CA ASP A 542 0.24 12.89 -5.80
C ASP A 542 -1.26 13.29 -5.63
N ASP A 543 -1.86 13.04 -4.46
CA ASP A 543 -3.27 13.26 -4.12
C ASP A 543 -3.39 14.41 -3.08
N PRO A 544 -3.60 15.66 -3.53
CA PRO A 544 -3.60 16.82 -2.65
C PRO A 544 -4.84 16.90 -1.77
N VAL A 545 -4.76 17.71 -0.69
CA VAL A 545 -5.90 17.94 0.21
C VAL A 545 -6.86 18.93 -0.44
N ASN A 546 -8.10 18.52 -0.71
CA ASN A 546 -9.07 19.40 -1.37
C ASN A 546 -9.76 20.31 -0.35
N TYR A 547 -9.16 21.46 -0.07
CA TYR A 547 -9.70 22.44 0.87
C TYR A 547 -11.03 23.08 0.45
N GLU A 548 -11.43 23.05 -0.83
CA GLU A 548 -12.76 23.55 -1.25
C GLU A 548 -13.89 22.78 -0.56
N ARG A 549 -13.68 21.49 -0.28
CA ARG A 549 -14.64 20.64 0.44
C ARG A 549 -14.95 21.13 1.85
N LYS A 550 -14.05 21.85 2.53
CA LYS A 550 -14.35 22.48 3.83
C LYS A 550 -15.59 23.39 3.76
N SER A 551 -15.87 24.00 2.59
CA SER A 551 -17.04 24.84 2.35
C SER A 551 -18.36 24.06 2.22
N GLU A 552 -18.35 22.73 2.11
CA GLU A 552 -19.58 21.92 2.17
C GLU A 552 -20.17 21.99 3.59
N GLY A 553 -21.46 22.33 3.70
CA GLY A 553 -22.08 22.64 4.99
C GLY A 553 -22.06 21.52 6.04
N TRP A 554 -21.85 20.25 5.66
CA TRP A 554 -21.68 19.14 6.60
C TRP A 554 -20.22 18.94 7.03
N ARG A 555 -19.26 19.18 6.12
CA ARG A 555 -17.82 19.14 6.38
C ARG A 555 -17.38 20.31 7.26
N SER A 556 -17.91 21.51 7.02
CA SER A 556 -17.71 22.66 7.91
C SER A 556 -18.16 22.35 9.34
N ARG A 557 -19.32 21.69 9.53
CA ARG A 557 -19.77 21.28 10.88
C ARG A 557 -18.92 20.20 11.53
N ILE A 558 -18.13 19.43 10.77
CA ILE A 558 -17.11 18.54 11.32
C ILE A 558 -15.91 19.39 11.75
N PHE A 559 -15.42 20.27 10.87
CA PHE A 559 -14.32 21.18 11.16
C PHE A 559 -14.56 22.01 12.43
N ASP A 560 -15.72 22.66 12.56
CA ASP A 560 -16.06 23.50 13.72
C ASP A 560 -16.08 22.68 15.02
N TYR A 561 -16.52 21.43 14.93
CA TYR A 561 -16.55 20.48 16.05
C TYR A 561 -15.14 20.00 16.42
N VAL A 562 -14.31 19.63 15.44
CA VAL A 562 -12.91 19.22 15.66
C VAL A 562 -12.09 20.38 16.21
N SER A 563 -12.21 21.59 15.64
CA SER A 563 -11.61 22.84 16.16
C SER A 563 -11.97 23.09 17.62
N THR A 564 -13.25 22.91 17.99
CA THR A 564 -13.71 23.05 19.38
C THR A 564 -13.03 22.05 20.32
N LEU A 565 -12.88 20.79 19.90
CA LEU A 565 -12.18 19.76 20.69
C LEU A 565 -10.66 19.95 20.73
N VAL A 566 -10.03 20.40 19.64
CA VAL A 566 -8.60 20.72 19.61
C VAL A 566 -8.30 21.87 20.57
N LYS A 567 -9.10 22.94 20.53
CA LYS A 567 -8.99 24.07 21.48
C LYS A 567 -9.26 23.65 22.92
N LEU A 568 -10.17 22.70 23.17
CA LEU A 568 -10.32 22.09 24.49
C LEU A 568 -9.03 21.35 24.91
N ARG A 569 -8.48 20.50 24.05
CA ARG A 569 -7.29 19.69 24.34
C ARG A 569 -6.04 20.54 24.62
N THR A 570 -5.82 21.59 23.85
CA THR A 570 -4.66 22.48 24.01
C THR A 570 -4.75 23.43 25.20
N THR A 571 -5.94 23.64 25.78
CA THR A 571 -6.15 24.61 26.88
C THR A 571 -6.60 23.99 28.21
N CYS A 572 -7.15 22.77 28.22
CA CYS A 572 -7.65 22.10 29.42
C CYS A 572 -6.55 21.25 30.11
N PRO A 573 -6.11 21.59 31.33
CA PRO A 573 -5.06 20.85 32.05
C PRO A 573 -5.34 19.35 32.18
N ALA A 574 -6.57 18.99 32.58
CA ALA A 574 -6.98 17.63 32.84
C ALA A 574 -6.95 16.67 31.62
N LEU A 575 -6.79 17.19 30.39
CA LEU A 575 -6.60 16.34 29.20
C LEU A 575 -5.13 16.06 28.89
N GLY A 576 -4.19 16.81 29.49
CA GLY A 576 -2.76 16.48 29.44
C GLY A 576 -2.29 15.65 30.65
N ASP A 577 -3.12 15.48 31.68
CA ASP A 577 -2.78 14.70 32.86
C ASP A 577 -2.99 13.19 32.65
N ASN A 578 -2.14 12.39 33.29
CA ASN A 578 -2.27 10.92 33.32
C ASN A 578 -3.36 10.46 34.32
N ASP A 579 -4.47 11.17 34.47
CA ASP A 579 -5.52 10.86 35.44
C ASP A 579 -6.89 10.63 34.76
N THR A 580 -7.16 9.35 34.46
CA THR A 580 -8.35 8.90 33.74
C THR A 580 -9.07 7.79 34.49
N ASP A 581 -10.25 8.12 35.02
CA ASP A 581 -11.17 7.17 35.63
C ASP A 581 -12.45 6.98 34.80
N PHE A 582 -12.89 5.72 34.73
CA PHE A 582 -14.01 5.25 33.94
C PHE A 582 -15.17 4.90 34.86
N PHE A 583 -15.95 5.92 35.21
CA PHE A 583 -16.94 5.86 36.27
C PHE A 583 -18.26 5.16 35.87
N HIS A 584 -18.62 5.05 34.58
CA HIS A 584 -19.91 4.46 34.15
C HIS A 584 -19.79 3.59 32.89
N VAL A 585 -20.57 2.49 32.86
CA VAL A 585 -20.83 1.63 31.70
C VAL A 585 -22.26 1.11 31.82
N ASP A 586 -23.06 1.16 30.74
CA ASP A 586 -24.37 0.51 30.71
C ASP A 586 -24.41 -0.65 29.71
N SER A 587 -24.31 -1.86 30.25
CA SER A 587 -24.40 -3.11 29.49
C SER A 587 -25.83 -3.54 29.17
N SER A 588 -26.85 -2.91 29.78
CA SER A 588 -28.23 -3.42 29.84
C SER A 588 -28.96 -3.47 28.49
N ARG A 589 -28.62 -2.59 27.55
CA ARG A 589 -29.21 -2.60 26.19
C ARG A 589 -28.21 -3.08 25.12
N GLY A 590 -27.46 -4.14 25.43
CA GLY A 590 -26.63 -4.85 24.46
C GLY A 590 -25.12 -4.59 24.53
N GLY A 591 -24.60 -4.10 25.67
CA GLY A 591 -23.16 -4.09 25.96
C GLY A 591 -22.31 -3.08 25.18
N ARG A 592 -22.87 -1.92 24.79
CA ARG A 592 -22.24 -1.02 23.80
C ARG A 592 -22.29 0.48 24.07
N ILE A 593 -22.83 0.99 25.18
CA ILE A 593 -23.04 2.45 25.28
C ILE A 593 -22.76 3.02 26.67
N MET A 594 -22.34 4.29 26.65
CA MET A 594 -22.14 5.23 27.76
C MET A 594 -22.61 6.64 27.31
N ALA A 595 -23.89 6.99 27.09
CA ALA A 595 -25.18 6.45 27.52
C ALA A 595 -26.26 6.56 26.39
N PHE A 596 -27.51 6.08 26.60
CA PHE A 596 -28.45 5.72 25.51
C PHE A 596 -29.70 6.61 25.31
N THR A 597 -30.03 7.02 24.06
CA THR A 597 -31.31 6.73 23.31
C THR A 597 -31.51 7.53 22.01
N ASP A 598 -32.18 6.88 21.06
CA ASP A 598 -32.52 7.27 19.67
C ASP A 598 -33.63 8.35 19.51
N GLU A 599 -33.78 8.81 18.26
CA GLU A 599 -34.72 9.80 17.70
C GLU A 599 -34.53 11.30 18.04
N ASP A 600 -34.55 12.11 16.97
CA ASP A 600 -34.36 13.57 16.95
C ASP A 600 -35.62 14.30 17.49
N THR A 601 -35.91 14.13 18.79
CA THR A 601 -36.95 14.85 19.51
C THR A 601 -36.55 15.06 20.98
N PRO A 602 -36.65 16.28 21.56
CA PRO A 602 -36.39 16.47 22.98
C PRO A 602 -37.48 15.78 23.82
N GLY A 603 -37.15 14.73 24.60
CA GLY A 603 -38.17 14.10 25.43
C GLY A 603 -37.83 12.90 26.34
N ALA A 604 -36.75 12.14 26.10
CA ALA A 604 -36.41 10.97 26.92
C ALA A 604 -35.13 11.19 27.76
N GLU A 605 -35.30 11.44 29.06
CA GLU A 605 -34.21 11.57 30.02
C GLU A 605 -33.52 10.22 30.26
N TYR A 606 -32.27 10.05 29.83
CA TYR A 606 -31.42 8.97 30.31
C TYR A 606 -30.71 9.40 31.58
N PHE A 607 -30.74 8.53 32.59
CA PHE A 607 -30.16 8.80 33.90
C PHE A 607 -28.89 7.97 34.14
N ILE A 608 -27.77 8.64 34.41
CA ILE A 608 -26.49 8.02 34.79
C ILE A 608 -26.46 7.95 36.33
N PRO A 609 -26.67 6.77 36.94
CA PRO A 609 -26.94 6.64 38.38
C PRO A 609 -25.76 7.02 39.27
N ASN A 610 -24.55 6.97 38.73
CA ASN A 610 -23.29 7.17 39.43
C ASN A 610 -22.48 8.35 38.84
N TRP A 611 -23.16 9.35 38.26
CA TRP A 611 -22.51 10.59 37.82
C TRP A 611 -21.87 11.34 39.02
N PRO A 612 -20.54 11.57 39.02
CA PRO A 612 -19.86 12.29 40.11
C PRO A 612 -20.32 13.74 40.22
N GLU A 613 -20.33 14.30 41.44
CA GLU A 613 -20.54 15.74 41.68
C GLU A 613 -21.84 16.32 41.08
N ARG A 614 -22.89 15.50 41.00
CA ARG A 614 -24.18 15.85 40.39
C ARG A 614 -24.88 17.10 40.96
N GLY A 615 -24.52 17.54 42.17
CA GLY A 615 -25.03 18.76 42.78
C GLY A 615 -24.35 20.06 42.33
N ARG A 616 -23.29 20.00 41.50
CA ARG A 616 -22.64 21.18 40.92
C ARG A 616 -23.52 21.84 39.85
N GLY A 617 -23.52 23.18 39.82
CA GLY A 617 -24.28 24.01 38.87
C GLY A 617 -23.42 24.70 37.82
N ASP A 618 -22.13 24.38 37.79
CA ASP A 618 -21.08 24.93 36.94
C ASP A 618 -20.67 23.96 35.81
N TRP A 619 -21.44 22.89 35.59
CA TRP A 619 -21.27 21.98 34.46
C TRP A 619 -21.56 22.68 33.13
N ARG A 620 -20.71 22.45 32.13
CA ARG A 620 -20.86 22.98 30.77
C ARG A 620 -20.63 21.88 29.74
N GLU A 621 -21.45 21.89 28.69
CA GLU A 621 -21.27 21.06 27.51
C GLU A 621 -20.50 21.87 26.47
N VAL A 622 -19.38 21.31 26.01
CA VAL A 622 -18.35 22.01 25.26
C VAL A 622 -18.72 22.11 23.78
N THR A 623 -19.33 21.09 23.19
CA THR A 623 -19.55 21.00 21.73
C THR A 623 -20.68 21.89 21.21
N GLN A 624 -21.60 22.29 22.10
CA GLN A 624 -22.69 23.25 21.87
C GLN A 624 -22.47 24.55 22.67
N GLY A 625 -21.43 24.62 23.50
CA GLY A 625 -21.07 25.80 24.30
C GLY A 625 -22.12 26.22 25.33
N ARG A 626 -22.92 25.27 25.85
CA ARG A 626 -24.07 25.53 26.75
C ARG A 626 -23.75 25.21 28.21
N GLU A 627 -24.36 25.97 29.11
CA GLU A 627 -24.45 25.58 30.53
C GLU A 627 -25.42 24.40 30.68
N VAL A 628 -25.08 23.47 31.58
CA VAL A 628 -25.92 22.30 31.91
C VAL A 628 -26.62 22.60 33.24
N PRO A 629 -27.95 22.78 33.26
CA PRO A 629 -28.69 22.99 34.51
C PRO A 629 -28.45 21.84 35.50
N VAL A 630 -28.42 22.14 36.80
CA VAL A 630 -28.16 21.15 37.88
C VAL A 630 -29.08 19.92 37.74
N GLU A 631 -30.35 20.17 37.40
CA GLU A 631 -31.37 19.16 37.18
C GLU A 631 -31.09 18.21 36.00
N TRP A 632 -30.25 18.63 35.04
CA TRP A 632 -29.83 17.86 33.85
C TRP A 632 -28.44 17.23 34.02
N VAL A 633 -27.72 17.48 35.12
CA VAL A 633 -26.44 16.84 35.39
C VAL A 633 -26.65 15.34 35.62
N GLY A 634 -26.03 14.51 34.77
CA GLY A 634 -26.26 13.06 34.70
C GLY A 634 -27.69 12.67 34.27
N ARG A 635 -28.43 13.58 33.64
CA ARG A 635 -29.84 13.44 33.21
C ARG A 635 -30.03 14.05 31.83
N GLU A 636 -29.94 13.23 30.80
CA GLU A 636 -29.61 13.75 29.48
C GLU A 636 -30.65 13.39 28.41
N PRO A 637 -31.10 14.35 27.58
CA PRO A 637 -31.52 14.06 26.21
C PRO A 637 -30.25 13.82 25.37
N LEU A 638 -30.23 12.75 24.57
CA LEU A 638 -28.95 12.14 24.20
C LEU A 638 -28.48 12.53 22.81
N MET A 639 -27.54 13.46 22.80
CA MET A 639 -26.75 13.79 21.62
C MET A 639 -25.49 12.92 21.63
N HIS A 640 -25.21 12.29 20.50
CA HIS A 640 -24.36 11.10 20.44
C HIS A 640 -22.83 11.34 20.57
N TRP A 641 -22.42 12.53 20.99
CA TRP A 641 -21.04 13.06 20.89
C TRP A 641 -20.73 14.22 21.86
N GLU A 642 -21.41 14.31 23.02
CA GLU A 642 -21.21 15.42 23.97
C GLU A 642 -19.95 15.26 24.85
N VAL A 643 -19.22 16.37 25.03
CA VAL A 643 -18.07 16.46 25.96
C VAL A 643 -18.38 17.51 27.01
N LYS A 644 -18.29 17.14 28.29
CA LYS A 644 -18.64 18.04 29.41
C LYS A 644 -17.43 18.32 30.28
N HIS A 645 -17.38 19.52 30.84
CA HIS A 645 -16.40 19.87 31.85
C HIS A 645 -17.04 20.66 33.00
N CYS A 646 -16.33 20.68 34.12
CA CYS A 646 -16.68 21.44 35.31
C CYS A 646 -15.40 22.06 35.90
N SER A 647 -15.43 23.34 36.25
CA SER A 647 -14.27 24.08 36.78
C SER A 647 -14.75 25.07 37.85
N PRO A 648 -14.10 25.17 39.04
CA PRO A 648 -14.56 26.06 40.10
C PRO A 648 -14.43 27.56 39.79
N ASP A 649 -13.63 27.92 38.78
CA ASP A 649 -13.30 29.31 38.40
C ASP A 649 -13.94 29.70 37.04
N ASP A 650 -14.00 31.01 36.74
CA ASP A 650 -14.48 31.59 35.45
C ASP A 650 -13.56 31.27 34.25
N TRP A 651 -12.89 30.13 34.25
CA TRP A 651 -12.04 29.61 33.17
C TRP A 651 -12.80 29.55 31.85
N TRP A 652 -14.04 29.05 31.85
CA TRP A 652 -14.88 29.06 30.65
C TRP A 652 -15.25 30.48 30.21
N GLY A 653 -15.49 31.40 31.16
CA GLY A 653 -15.71 32.80 30.81
C GLY A 653 -14.47 33.42 30.17
N GLN A 654 -13.26 33.01 30.54
CA GLN A 654 -12.02 33.42 29.87
C GLN A 654 -11.86 32.75 28.50
N PHE A 655 -12.02 31.44 28.40
CA PHE A 655 -12.02 30.67 27.15
C PHE A 655 -13.02 31.25 26.14
N HIS A 656 -14.27 31.48 26.54
CA HIS A 656 -15.33 32.03 25.68
C HIS A 656 -15.14 33.51 25.35
N LYS A 657 -14.49 34.30 26.23
CA LYS A 657 -14.08 35.69 25.92
C LYS A 657 -12.94 35.71 24.91
N GLU A 658 -11.95 34.82 25.03
CA GLU A 658 -10.81 34.74 24.09
C GLU A 658 -11.28 34.19 22.74
N TRP A 659 -12.10 33.14 22.74
CA TRP A 659 -12.81 32.59 21.57
C TRP A 659 -13.63 33.68 20.86
N LYS A 660 -14.54 34.37 21.56
CA LYS A 660 -15.28 35.51 20.97
C LYS A 660 -14.39 36.70 20.59
N ARG A 661 -13.20 36.86 21.17
CA ARG A 661 -12.26 37.92 20.73
C ARG A 661 -11.59 37.55 19.42
N GLN A 662 -11.22 36.28 19.22
CA GLN A 662 -10.75 35.77 17.93
C GLN A 662 -11.86 35.85 16.88
N ASP A 663 -13.05 35.34 17.19
CA ASP A 663 -14.22 35.29 16.31
C ASP A 663 -14.76 36.69 15.94
N LYS A 664 -14.69 37.66 16.87
CA LYS A 664 -15.06 39.05 16.57
C LYS A 664 -13.98 39.78 15.76
N VAL A 665 -12.70 39.48 15.96
CA VAL A 665 -11.62 40.00 15.09
C VAL A 665 -11.75 39.44 13.67
N PHE A 666 -12.24 38.21 13.51
CA PHE A 666 -12.60 37.62 12.22
C PHE A 666 -13.80 38.38 11.58
N LEU A 667 -14.92 38.52 12.29
CA LEU A 667 -16.11 39.20 11.77
C LEU A 667 -15.89 40.70 11.45
N ASP A 668 -15.21 41.45 12.32
CA ASP A 668 -14.91 42.88 12.09
C ASP A 668 -13.89 43.10 10.94
N ARG A 669 -13.14 42.06 10.51
CA ARG A 669 -12.18 42.12 9.38
C ARG A 669 -12.76 41.61 8.06
N CYS A 670 -13.68 40.65 8.08
CA CYS A 670 -14.29 40.10 6.87
C CYS A 670 -15.40 40.97 6.26
N GLY A 671 -15.84 42.04 6.94
CA GLY A 671 -16.80 43.01 6.38
C GLY A 671 -18.21 42.46 6.17
N VAL A 672 -18.58 41.40 6.90
CA VAL A 672 -19.89 40.76 6.79
C VAL A 672 -20.84 41.32 7.85
N ASP A 673 -21.79 42.16 7.43
CA ASP A 673 -22.84 42.67 8.31
C ASP A 673 -23.68 41.50 8.87
N ALA A 674 -23.68 41.35 10.20
CA ALA A 674 -24.34 40.25 10.88
C ALA A 674 -25.88 40.32 10.76
N VAL A 675 -26.47 39.34 10.08
CA VAL A 675 -27.93 39.16 10.04
C VAL A 675 -28.43 38.81 11.44
N HIS A 676 -29.35 39.61 11.97
CA HIS A 676 -29.83 39.52 13.36
C HIS A 676 -30.46 38.15 13.71
N PRO A 677 -30.14 37.56 14.88
CA PRO A 677 -31.00 36.56 15.50
C PRO A 677 -32.27 37.23 16.08
N PRO A 678 -33.41 36.52 16.14
CA PRO A 678 -34.65 37.09 16.66
C PRO A 678 -34.58 37.34 18.18
N ARG A 679 -35.09 38.49 18.61
CA ARG A 679 -35.25 38.84 20.03
C ARG A 679 -36.25 37.90 20.71
N LEU A 680 -35.88 37.36 21.86
CA LEU A 680 -36.80 36.93 22.92
C LEU A 680 -36.45 37.66 24.23
N ILE A 681 -37.47 37.99 25.01
CA ILE A 681 -37.45 39.06 26.01
C ILE A 681 -37.55 38.49 27.44
N ALA A 682 -36.54 38.80 28.26
CA ALA A 682 -36.58 38.94 29.73
C ALA A 682 -35.21 39.52 30.16
N GLY A 683 -35.04 40.33 31.21
CA GLY A 683 -35.94 40.89 32.21
C GLY A 683 -35.05 41.41 33.36
N ASP A 684 -35.20 42.67 33.79
CA ASP A 684 -34.23 43.35 34.67
C ASP A 684 -34.06 42.75 36.08
N SER A 685 -32.84 42.76 36.63
CA SER A 685 -32.54 43.53 37.88
C SER A 685 -31.07 43.47 38.37
N PHE A 686 -30.44 44.65 38.42
CA PHE A 686 -29.41 45.18 39.37
C PHE A 686 -28.77 44.31 40.49
N ILE A 687 -27.44 44.42 40.63
CA ILE A 687 -26.62 44.95 41.78
C ILE A 687 -25.13 44.79 41.39
N ARG A 688 -24.32 45.81 41.05
CA ARG A 688 -23.64 46.92 41.78
C ARG A 688 -22.52 46.57 42.79
N SER A 689 -21.29 46.97 42.43
CA SER A 689 -20.18 47.51 43.27
C SER A 689 -19.28 46.51 44.03
N ASN A 690 -17.99 46.78 44.35
CA ASN A 690 -17.15 47.97 44.10
C ASN A 690 -15.62 47.66 44.14
N ASN A 691 -14.79 48.59 43.65
CA ASN A 691 -13.30 48.57 43.69
C ASN A 691 -12.68 48.62 45.10
N THR A 692 -11.47 48.07 45.29
CA THR A 692 -10.31 48.83 45.86
C THR A 692 -8.91 48.19 45.65
N ALA A 693 -7.93 49.08 45.36
CA ALA A 693 -6.46 49.11 45.55
C ALA A 693 -5.70 47.91 46.20
N GLN A 694 -4.48 47.49 45.83
CA GLN A 694 -3.22 48.13 45.35
C GLN A 694 -2.29 48.71 46.47
N ARG A 695 -0.96 48.42 46.36
CA ARG A 695 0.21 48.81 47.21
C ARG A 695 0.51 47.91 48.43
N GLU A 696 1.74 47.70 48.92
CA GLU A 696 3.14 47.94 48.48
C GLU A 696 4.12 47.04 49.33
N LEU A 697 5.35 46.79 48.85
CA LEU A 697 6.69 46.65 49.53
C LEU A 697 6.77 46.15 51.02
N GLU A 698 7.75 45.37 51.53
CA GLU A 698 9.14 45.06 51.11
C GLU A 698 9.75 43.82 51.85
N ARG A 699 10.97 43.42 51.42
CA ARG A 699 11.89 42.29 51.76
C ARG A 699 12.25 42.03 53.26
N PRO A 700 13.10 41.03 53.62
CA PRO A 700 13.23 39.61 53.18
C PRO A 700 13.40 38.60 54.36
N GLY A 701 13.16 37.29 54.13
CA GLY A 701 13.47 36.23 55.12
C GLY A 701 13.50 34.83 54.51
N GLN A 702 14.42 33.98 54.99
CA GLN A 702 14.70 32.63 54.45
C GLN A 702 13.52 31.66 54.67
N GLY A 703 13.16 30.87 53.66
CA GLY A 703 12.13 29.81 53.77
C GLY A 703 11.90 29.08 52.44
N SER A 704 12.21 27.79 52.42
CA SER A 704 12.17 26.85 51.30
C SER A 704 10.81 26.64 50.61
N ASN A 705 10.83 26.51 49.28
CA ASN A 705 10.07 25.54 48.44
C ASN A 705 8.67 25.06 48.87
N GLU A 706 7.69 25.95 49.10
CA GLU A 706 6.26 25.54 49.17
C GLU A 706 5.33 26.25 48.17
N ARG A 707 5.73 27.37 47.55
CA ARG A 707 4.83 28.19 46.71
C ARG A 707 4.58 27.68 45.28
N THR A 708 5.25 26.63 44.82
CA THR A 708 4.91 25.97 43.54
C THR A 708 3.74 25.00 43.66
N ASN A 709 3.47 24.46 44.86
CA ASN A 709 2.39 23.48 45.04
C ASN A 709 0.99 24.13 45.07
N GLU A 710 0.84 25.34 45.63
CA GLU A 710 -0.49 25.98 45.74
C GLU A 710 -1.17 26.29 44.39
N ARG A 711 -0.39 26.55 43.32
CA ARG A 711 -0.95 26.71 41.96
C ARG A 711 -1.34 25.38 41.31
N SER A 712 -0.59 24.31 41.58
CA SER A 712 -0.97 22.95 41.16
C SER A 712 -2.24 22.48 41.88
N PHE A 713 -2.41 22.84 43.15
CA PHE A 713 -3.55 22.45 43.98
C PHE A 713 -4.88 23.16 43.65
N LEU A 714 -4.84 24.26 42.90
CA LEU A 714 -6.04 24.94 42.39
C LEU A 714 -6.46 24.44 41.01
N LEU A 715 -5.51 24.03 40.17
CA LEU A 715 -5.79 23.46 38.83
C LEU A 715 -6.30 22.01 38.89
N SER A 716 -6.06 21.29 39.99
CA SER A 716 -6.50 19.90 40.21
C SER A 716 -8.02 19.70 40.39
N GLN A 717 -8.84 20.73 40.20
CA GLN A 717 -10.30 20.67 40.30
C GLN A 717 -11.04 20.80 38.96
N VAL A 718 -10.33 20.91 37.84
CA VAL A 718 -10.94 20.85 36.51
C VAL A 718 -11.25 19.38 36.18
N GLN A 719 -12.54 19.03 36.14
CA GLN A 719 -12.97 17.68 35.76
C GLN A 719 -13.56 17.69 34.37
N VAL A 720 -13.01 16.87 33.47
CA VAL A 720 -13.65 16.53 32.19
C VAL A 720 -14.42 15.21 32.34
N ARG A 721 -15.62 15.15 31.78
CA ARG A 721 -16.48 13.97 31.71
C ARG A 721 -16.99 13.86 30.28
N ILE A 722 -16.57 12.80 29.60
CA ILE A 722 -16.96 12.52 28.22
C ILE A 722 -18.12 11.53 28.23
N LEU A 723 -19.17 11.79 27.44
CA LEU A 723 -20.27 10.87 27.24
C LEU A 723 -20.29 10.40 25.78
N CYS A 724 -20.07 9.11 25.57
CA CYS A 724 -19.89 8.50 24.26
C CYS A 724 -20.93 7.40 24.00
N GLU A 725 -21.92 7.71 23.16
CA GLU A 725 -22.91 6.71 22.71
C GLU A 725 -22.39 5.91 21.50
N PHE A 726 -21.75 4.76 21.75
CA PHE A 726 -21.30 3.84 20.68
C PHE A 726 -22.45 3.05 20.04
N TYR A 727 -23.44 3.75 19.51
CA TYR A 727 -24.47 3.14 18.68
C TYR A 727 -23.87 2.68 17.35
N VAL A 728 -23.86 1.37 17.10
CA VAL A 728 -23.96 0.84 15.74
C VAL A 728 -25.40 0.41 15.57
N SER A 729 -26.00 0.71 14.42
CA SER A 729 -27.38 0.32 14.10
C SER A 729 -27.49 -1.21 14.05
N GLY A 730 -27.70 -1.77 15.25
CA GLY A 730 -27.65 -3.18 15.57
C GLY A 730 -29.01 -3.84 15.49
N THR A 731 -30.08 -3.09 15.19
CA THR A 731 -31.19 -3.56 14.36
C THR A 731 -32.19 -2.45 14.06
N ASN A 732 -32.45 -2.31 12.76
CA ASN A 732 -33.81 -2.15 12.27
C ASN A 732 -34.63 -3.38 12.74
N ARG A 733 -35.28 -3.29 13.90
CA ARG A 733 -36.30 -4.22 14.44
C ARG A 733 -37.33 -3.41 15.22
N TYR A 734 -38.27 -2.81 14.50
CA TYR A 734 -39.41 -2.11 15.10
C TYR A 734 -40.15 -3.02 16.08
N THR A 735 -40.29 -2.56 17.33
CA THR A 735 -40.99 -3.30 18.39
C THR A 735 -42.47 -2.92 18.42
N THR A 736 -43.33 -3.93 18.55
CA THR A 736 -44.76 -3.89 18.90
C THR A 736 -45.02 -2.90 20.08
N LEU A 737 -46.06 -2.04 20.16
CA LEU A 737 -47.50 -2.19 19.84
C LEU A 737 -48.23 -0.85 19.53
N VAL A 738 -48.94 -0.80 18.39
CA VAL A 738 -50.31 -0.26 18.13
C VAL A 738 -50.71 1.19 18.50
N PHE A 739 -50.94 2.05 17.49
CA PHE A 739 -52.27 2.51 16.97
C PHE A 739 -52.05 3.33 15.65
N PRO A 740 -53.08 3.68 14.83
CA PRO A 740 -53.02 3.45 13.38
C PRO A 740 -52.62 4.67 12.53
N PRO A 741 -52.13 4.45 11.29
CA PRO A 741 -51.81 5.53 10.35
C PRO A 741 -53.02 5.99 9.53
N PRO A 742 -53.05 7.25 9.06
CA PRO A 742 -53.87 7.65 7.91
C PRO A 742 -53.35 7.01 6.60
N PRO A 743 -54.18 6.89 5.55
CA PRO A 743 -53.92 6.01 4.41
C PRO A 743 -52.81 6.49 3.45
N PRO A 744 -52.26 5.59 2.61
CA PRO A 744 -50.87 5.69 2.13
C PRO A 744 -50.71 6.18 0.68
N PRO A 745 -49.49 6.61 0.30
CA PRO A 745 -48.91 6.36 -1.02
C PRO A 745 -48.32 4.94 -1.08
N THR A 746 -48.60 4.21 -2.15
CA THR A 746 -48.30 2.77 -2.34
C THR A 746 -46.82 2.37 -2.16
N MET A 747 -46.60 1.29 -1.41
CA MET A 747 -45.27 0.68 -1.16
C MET A 747 -44.64 0.01 -2.39
N ALA A 748 -43.31 0.05 -2.46
CA ALA A 748 -42.49 -1.00 -3.06
C ALA A 748 -41.91 -1.89 -1.94
N VAL A 749 -41.93 -3.21 -2.13
CA VAL A 749 -41.65 -4.19 -1.06
C VAL A 749 -40.14 -4.43 -0.89
N ALA A 750 -39.62 -4.25 0.32
CA ALA A 750 -38.23 -4.60 0.68
C ALA A 750 -38.10 -6.11 0.99
N THR A 751 -37.11 -6.78 0.40
CA THR A 751 -36.87 -8.22 0.58
C THR A 751 -35.96 -8.53 1.77
N ALA A 752 -36.28 -9.60 2.51
CA ALA A 752 -35.55 -9.96 3.73
C ALA A 752 -34.12 -10.48 3.45
N ARG A 753 -33.17 -10.16 4.33
CA ARG A 753 -31.76 -10.59 4.23
C ARG A 753 -31.64 -12.13 4.36
N PRO A 754 -30.89 -12.81 3.47
CA PRO A 754 -30.76 -14.27 3.49
C PRO A 754 -29.90 -14.80 4.66
N ILE A 755 -30.27 -15.98 5.17
CA ILE A 755 -29.59 -16.64 6.30
C ILE A 755 -28.13 -16.99 5.95
N GLY A 756 -27.22 -16.66 6.86
CA GLY A 756 -25.79 -17.00 6.77
C GLY A 756 -24.95 -16.08 5.88
N LEU A 757 -25.48 -14.95 5.40
CA LEU A 757 -24.84 -14.08 4.41
C LEU A 757 -23.34 -13.79 4.68
N ARG A 758 -22.95 -13.51 5.93
CA ARG A 758 -21.56 -13.15 6.31
C ARG A 758 -20.50 -14.19 5.90
N TRP A 759 -20.71 -15.48 6.15
CA TRP A 759 -19.74 -16.52 5.77
C TRP A 759 -19.91 -16.94 4.31
N ARG A 760 -21.15 -16.89 3.81
CA ARG A 760 -21.54 -17.22 2.44
C ARG A 760 -20.97 -16.25 1.40
N SER A 761 -20.64 -15.02 1.80
CA SER A 761 -19.98 -14.01 0.96
C SER A 761 -18.52 -13.73 1.37
N ASN A 762 -17.86 -14.65 2.09
CA ASN A 762 -16.48 -14.46 2.53
C ASN A 762 -15.45 -14.81 1.45
N THR A 763 -14.27 -14.20 1.46
CA THR A 763 -13.32 -14.28 0.33
C THR A 763 -12.78 -15.70 0.09
N PRO A 764 -12.20 -16.41 1.08
CA PRO A 764 -11.79 -17.80 0.94
C PRO A 764 -12.97 -18.69 0.63
N PHE A 765 -14.18 -18.43 1.15
CA PHE A 765 -15.32 -19.27 0.84
C PHE A 765 -15.75 -19.14 -0.63
N ILE A 766 -15.73 -17.93 -1.19
CA ILE A 766 -15.96 -17.69 -2.62
C ILE A 766 -14.83 -18.32 -3.45
N ILE A 767 -13.57 -18.06 -3.12
CA ILE A 767 -12.39 -18.61 -3.82
C ILE A 767 -12.40 -20.15 -3.77
N SER A 768 -12.62 -20.77 -2.61
CA SER A 768 -12.76 -22.22 -2.46
C SER A 768 -13.99 -22.78 -3.17
N THR A 769 -15.10 -22.05 -3.26
CA THR A 769 -16.28 -22.47 -4.04
C THR A 769 -16.03 -22.41 -5.55
N ILE A 770 -15.17 -21.49 -6.01
CA ILE A 770 -14.75 -21.43 -7.40
C ILE A 770 -13.70 -22.53 -7.67
N ALA A 771 -12.74 -22.71 -6.77
CA ALA A 771 -11.72 -23.75 -6.85
C ALA A 771 -12.34 -25.16 -6.88
N ILE A 772 -13.28 -25.48 -5.97
CA ILE A 772 -13.99 -26.76 -6.00
C ILE A 772 -14.85 -26.88 -7.26
N GLY A 773 -15.44 -25.79 -7.76
CA GLY A 773 -16.27 -25.84 -8.96
C GLY A 773 -15.48 -26.14 -10.24
N LEU A 774 -14.29 -25.57 -10.38
CA LEU A 774 -13.35 -25.86 -11.47
C LEU A 774 -12.71 -27.25 -11.31
N PHE A 775 -12.37 -27.62 -10.07
CA PHE A 775 -11.85 -28.94 -9.72
C PHE A 775 -12.87 -30.02 -10.06
N THR A 776 -14.15 -29.86 -9.69
CA THR A 776 -15.20 -30.85 -9.94
C THR A 776 -15.44 -31.08 -11.43
N ASP A 777 -15.41 -30.03 -12.26
CA ASP A 777 -15.50 -30.15 -13.72
C ASP A 777 -14.34 -30.99 -14.30
N LEU A 778 -13.09 -30.63 -13.95
CA LEU A 778 -11.89 -31.32 -14.44
C LEU A 778 -11.74 -32.74 -13.86
N PHE A 779 -12.08 -32.93 -12.58
CA PHE A 779 -12.05 -34.21 -11.90
C PHE A 779 -13.08 -35.16 -12.48
N LEU A 780 -14.33 -34.73 -12.73
CA LEU A 780 -15.34 -35.58 -13.38
C LEU A 780 -15.00 -35.89 -14.84
N TYR A 781 -14.30 -35.00 -15.55
CA TYR A 781 -13.72 -35.32 -16.84
C TYR A 781 -12.71 -36.48 -16.73
N GLY A 782 -11.66 -36.32 -15.92
CA GLY A 782 -10.58 -37.29 -15.76
C GLY A 782 -11.01 -38.63 -15.12
N LEU A 783 -11.99 -38.59 -14.22
CA LEU A 783 -12.60 -39.76 -13.57
C LEU A 783 -13.23 -40.72 -14.59
N VAL A 784 -13.76 -40.18 -15.70
CA VAL A 784 -14.44 -40.96 -16.74
C VAL A 784 -13.46 -41.44 -17.83
N VAL A 785 -12.32 -40.78 -18.04
CA VAL A 785 -11.33 -41.12 -19.08
C VAL A 785 -10.88 -42.60 -19.06
N PRO A 786 -10.35 -43.18 -17.96
CA PRO A 786 -9.82 -44.55 -17.96
C PRO A 786 -10.90 -45.63 -18.00
N ILE A 787 -12.14 -45.30 -17.62
CA ILE A 787 -13.27 -46.25 -17.60
C ILE A 787 -14.06 -46.26 -18.92
N LEU A 788 -13.88 -45.25 -19.77
CA LEU A 788 -14.68 -45.05 -20.99
C LEU A 788 -14.66 -46.25 -21.95
N PRO A 789 -13.51 -46.94 -22.19
CA PRO A 789 -13.49 -48.14 -23.04
C PRO A 789 -14.33 -49.28 -22.45
N PHE A 790 -14.23 -49.49 -21.13
CA PHE A 790 -14.99 -50.52 -20.42
C PHE A 790 -16.48 -50.22 -20.42
N LEU A 791 -16.91 -48.97 -20.22
CA LEU A 791 -18.32 -48.58 -20.31
C LEU A 791 -18.89 -48.86 -21.71
N LEU A 792 -18.18 -48.48 -22.77
CA LEU A 792 -18.59 -48.74 -24.16
C LEU A 792 -18.70 -50.24 -24.45
N GLN A 793 -17.76 -51.04 -23.95
CA GLN A 793 -17.76 -52.48 -24.20
C GLN A 793 -18.76 -53.24 -23.32
N SER A 794 -18.67 -53.11 -21.99
CA SER A 794 -19.42 -53.94 -21.02
C SER A 794 -20.89 -53.53 -20.88
N ARG A 795 -21.19 -52.22 -20.99
CA ARG A 795 -22.56 -51.70 -20.80
C ARG A 795 -23.32 -51.54 -22.12
N LEU A 796 -22.62 -51.15 -23.20
CA LEU A 796 -23.24 -50.88 -24.51
C LEU A 796 -23.00 -51.97 -25.57
N GLY A 797 -22.14 -52.96 -25.29
CA GLY A 797 -21.86 -54.05 -26.23
C GLY A 797 -21.15 -53.61 -27.52
N ILE A 798 -20.45 -52.47 -27.50
CA ILE A 798 -19.76 -51.93 -28.67
C ILE A 798 -18.59 -52.86 -29.07
N PRO A 799 -18.46 -53.26 -30.34
CA PRO A 799 -17.33 -54.05 -30.83
C PRO A 799 -15.99 -53.36 -30.58
N HIS A 800 -14.95 -54.13 -30.22
CA HIS A 800 -13.59 -53.63 -29.93
C HIS A 800 -13.04 -52.66 -31.01
N SER A 801 -13.36 -52.89 -32.28
CA SER A 801 -12.94 -52.04 -33.42
C SER A 801 -13.46 -50.60 -33.34
N ASP A 802 -14.64 -50.39 -32.74
CA ASP A 802 -15.29 -49.08 -32.66
C ASP A 802 -15.05 -48.36 -31.32
N VAL A 803 -14.48 -49.03 -30.32
CA VAL A 803 -14.27 -48.45 -28.97
C VAL A 803 -13.39 -47.19 -29.03
N GLN A 804 -12.32 -47.19 -29.83
CA GLN A 804 -11.44 -46.03 -30.03
C GLN A 804 -12.23 -44.84 -30.64
N LYS A 805 -13.01 -45.12 -31.69
CA LYS A 805 -13.82 -44.13 -32.42
C LYS A 805 -14.84 -43.47 -31.49
N TYR A 806 -15.59 -44.25 -30.71
CA TYR A 806 -16.59 -43.70 -29.80
C TYR A 806 -15.98 -43.05 -28.55
N SER A 807 -14.84 -43.53 -28.03
CA SER A 807 -14.11 -42.86 -26.93
C SER A 807 -13.66 -41.46 -27.35
N SER A 808 -13.00 -41.37 -28.51
CA SER A 808 -12.60 -40.11 -29.14
C SER A 808 -13.78 -39.16 -29.39
N LEU A 809 -14.89 -39.68 -29.94
CA LEU A 809 -16.09 -38.88 -30.19
C LEU A 809 -16.69 -38.30 -28.90
N LEU A 810 -16.75 -39.07 -27.82
CA LEU A 810 -17.33 -38.63 -26.56
C LEU A 810 -16.49 -37.56 -25.85
N LEU A 811 -15.16 -37.66 -25.90
CA LEU A 811 -14.27 -36.61 -25.39
C LEU A 811 -14.36 -35.34 -26.25
N ALA A 812 -14.40 -35.48 -27.58
CA ALA A 812 -14.56 -34.37 -28.51
C ALA A 812 -15.90 -33.63 -28.36
N CYS A 813 -17.02 -34.36 -28.17
CA CYS A 813 -18.34 -33.76 -28.00
C CYS A 813 -18.43 -32.88 -26.75
N HIS A 814 -17.69 -33.21 -25.69
CA HIS A 814 -17.57 -32.36 -24.50
C HIS A 814 -16.87 -31.05 -24.83
N ALA A 815 -15.62 -31.10 -25.29
CA ALA A 815 -14.84 -29.88 -25.54
C ALA A 815 -15.39 -29.03 -26.69
N GLY A 816 -15.95 -29.65 -27.75
CA GLY A 816 -16.60 -28.96 -28.85
C GLY A 816 -17.86 -28.20 -28.41
N ALA A 817 -18.64 -28.78 -27.49
CA ALA A 817 -19.75 -28.06 -26.87
C ALA A 817 -19.26 -26.89 -26.01
N SER A 818 -18.15 -27.05 -25.28
CA SER A 818 -17.51 -25.94 -24.55
C SER A 818 -17.15 -24.78 -25.48
N VAL A 819 -16.44 -25.04 -26.60
CA VAL A 819 -16.05 -24.00 -27.59
C VAL A 819 -17.25 -23.24 -28.11
N LEU A 820 -18.31 -23.95 -28.54
CA LEU A 820 -19.51 -23.33 -29.09
C LEU A 820 -20.31 -22.55 -28.04
N TRP A 821 -20.26 -22.98 -26.77
CA TRP A 821 -20.98 -22.34 -25.67
C TRP A 821 -20.22 -21.19 -25.01
N SER A 822 -18.89 -21.13 -25.11
CA SER A 822 -18.08 -20.07 -24.48
C SER A 822 -18.47 -18.65 -24.91
N ILE A 823 -18.77 -18.42 -26.20
CA ILE A 823 -19.18 -17.09 -26.69
C ILE A 823 -20.58 -16.71 -26.16
N PRO A 824 -21.64 -17.54 -26.30
CA PRO A 824 -22.92 -17.32 -25.63
C PRO A 824 -22.81 -17.12 -24.12
N ALA A 825 -22.02 -17.95 -23.43
CA ALA A 825 -21.84 -17.88 -21.99
C ALA A 825 -21.24 -16.54 -21.54
N GLY A 826 -20.19 -16.04 -22.21
CA GLY A 826 -19.64 -14.70 -21.95
C GLY A 826 -20.70 -13.60 -22.11
N ILE A 827 -21.41 -13.57 -23.23
CA ILE A 827 -22.47 -12.57 -23.50
C ILE A 827 -23.61 -12.65 -22.46
N ILE A 828 -23.95 -13.84 -21.98
CA ILE A 828 -24.97 -14.04 -20.95
C ILE A 828 -24.47 -13.55 -19.58
N VAL A 829 -23.22 -13.86 -19.21
CA VAL A 829 -22.61 -13.45 -17.93
C VAL A 829 -22.43 -11.94 -17.85
N ASP A 830 -22.01 -11.29 -18.94
CA ASP A 830 -21.86 -9.81 -18.98
C ASP A 830 -23.20 -9.07 -18.87
N ARG A 831 -24.31 -9.70 -19.31
CA ARG A 831 -25.66 -9.12 -19.23
C ARG A 831 -26.38 -9.38 -17.91
N ILE A 832 -25.98 -10.41 -17.16
CA ILE A 832 -26.64 -10.81 -15.91
C ILE A 832 -25.79 -10.36 -14.72
N GLY A 833 -26.20 -9.27 -14.06
CA GLY A 833 -25.49 -8.69 -12.92
C GLY A 833 -25.45 -9.51 -11.63
N GLU A 834 -25.91 -10.77 -11.63
CA GLU A 834 -25.77 -11.73 -10.52
C GLU A 834 -25.19 -13.06 -11.04
N ARG A 835 -23.95 -13.40 -10.64
CA ARG A 835 -23.21 -14.50 -11.27
C ARG A 835 -23.55 -15.88 -10.71
N ARG A 836 -24.11 -15.93 -9.50
CA ARG A 836 -24.57 -17.18 -8.83
C ARG A 836 -25.60 -17.96 -9.66
N GLY A 837 -26.50 -17.27 -10.36
CA GLY A 837 -27.53 -17.90 -11.19
C GLY A 837 -26.92 -18.74 -12.33
N PRO A 838 -26.15 -18.13 -13.25
CA PRO A 838 -25.36 -18.85 -14.25
C PRO A 838 -24.46 -19.95 -13.66
N PHE A 839 -23.83 -19.71 -12.50
CA PHE A 839 -22.95 -20.70 -11.85
C PHE A 839 -23.68 -21.98 -11.39
N LEU A 840 -24.93 -21.83 -10.93
CA LEU A 840 -25.81 -22.96 -10.57
C LEU A 840 -26.42 -23.63 -11.79
N VAL A 841 -26.71 -22.91 -12.87
CA VAL A 841 -27.18 -23.48 -14.15
C VAL A 841 -26.09 -24.37 -14.77
N GLY A 842 -24.83 -23.94 -14.76
CA GLY A 842 -23.70 -24.77 -15.16
C GLY A 842 -23.62 -26.07 -14.34
N LEU A 843 -23.72 -25.97 -13.02
CA LEU A 843 -23.74 -27.16 -12.15
C LEU A 843 -24.95 -28.07 -12.38
N ALA A 844 -26.14 -27.53 -12.65
CA ALA A 844 -27.32 -28.32 -12.96
C ALA A 844 -27.14 -29.11 -14.27
N ALA A 845 -26.49 -28.51 -15.28
CA ALA A 845 -26.06 -29.20 -16.49
C ALA A 845 -25.03 -30.31 -16.18
N LEU A 846 -24.06 -30.07 -15.30
CA LEU A 846 -23.07 -31.08 -14.88
C LEU A 846 -23.69 -32.28 -14.12
N TRP A 847 -24.65 -32.00 -13.24
CA TRP A 847 -25.45 -33.00 -12.54
C TRP A 847 -26.26 -33.85 -13.52
N ALA A 848 -27.02 -33.19 -14.41
CA ALA A 848 -27.82 -33.87 -15.42
C ALA A 848 -26.95 -34.71 -16.37
N SER A 849 -25.79 -34.18 -16.81
CA SER A 849 -24.78 -34.93 -17.55
C SER A 849 -24.34 -36.18 -16.80
N THR A 850 -23.97 -36.06 -15.52
CA THR A 850 -23.48 -37.20 -14.73
C THR A 850 -24.56 -38.26 -14.52
N VAL A 851 -25.82 -37.86 -14.32
CA VAL A 851 -26.98 -38.79 -14.31
C VAL A 851 -27.17 -39.46 -15.68
N MET A 852 -27.04 -38.72 -16.78
CA MET A 852 -27.16 -39.27 -18.14
C MET A 852 -26.00 -40.21 -18.50
N LEU A 853 -24.78 -39.96 -18.01
CA LEU A 853 -23.64 -40.89 -18.11
C LEU A 853 -23.86 -42.13 -17.25
N TYR A 854 -24.46 -42.00 -16.06
CA TYR A 854 -24.76 -43.13 -15.19
C TYR A 854 -25.86 -44.05 -15.77
N VAL A 855 -26.99 -43.48 -16.20
CA VAL A 855 -28.15 -44.22 -16.71
C VAL A 855 -28.04 -44.57 -18.20
N GLY A 856 -27.16 -43.90 -18.94
CA GLY A 856 -27.04 -44.00 -20.40
C GLY A 856 -26.79 -45.41 -20.93
N ARG A 857 -27.73 -45.89 -21.75
CA ARG A 857 -27.68 -47.20 -22.46
C ARG A 857 -27.58 -47.09 -23.99
N SER A 858 -27.31 -45.90 -24.53
CA SER A 858 -27.00 -45.70 -25.96
C SER A 858 -25.91 -44.66 -26.15
N ILE A 859 -25.21 -44.70 -27.29
CA ILE A 859 -24.21 -43.69 -27.66
C ILE A 859 -24.84 -42.29 -27.71
N GLY A 860 -26.08 -42.17 -28.20
CA GLY A 860 -26.80 -40.88 -28.23
C GLY A 860 -27.01 -40.28 -26.83
N TRP A 861 -27.32 -41.10 -25.84
CA TRP A 861 -27.40 -40.66 -24.43
C TRP A 861 -26.05 -40.18 -23.90
N LEU A 862 -24.95 -40.89 -24.20
CA LEU A 862 -23.62 -40.50 -23.77
C LEU A 862 -23.13 -39.22 -24.49
N VAL A 863 -23.43 -39.05 -25.78
CA VAL A 863 -23.11 -37.84 -26.55
C VAL A 863 -23.88 -36.64 -26.00
N ALA A 864 -25.18 -36.77 -25.77
CA ALA A 864 -26.00 -35.71 -25.18
C ALA A 864 -25.50 -35.33 -23.77
N ALA A 865 -25.09 -36.32 -22.96
CA ALA A 865 -24.48 -36.07 -21.66
C ALA A 865 -23.16 -35.29 -21.79
N ARG A 866 -22.25 -35.70 -22.70
CA ARG A 866 -20.97 -35.01 -22.93
C ARG A 866 -21.15 -33.59 -23.44
N VAL A 867 -22.10 -33.34 -24.35
CA VAL A 867 -22.46 -31.99 -24.79
C VAL A 867 -22.92 -31.13 -23.60
N LEU A 868 -23.77 -31.69 -22.74
CA LEU A 868 -24.25 -30.99 -21.54
C LEU A 868 -23.12 -30.76 -20.51
N GLN A 869 -22.16 -31.68 -20.40
CA GLN A 869 -20.92 -31.52 -19.64
C GLN A 869 -20.06 -30.37 -20.18
N GLY A 870 -19.99 -30.20 -21.51
CA GLY A 870 -19.22 -29.11 -22.14
C GLY A 870 -19.86 -27.74 -21.95
N ILE A 871 -21.19 -27.67 -22.12
CA ILE A 871 -22.00 -26.48 -21.80
C ILE A 871 -21.80 -26.08 -20.33
N SER A 872 -21.79 -27.05 -19.41
CA SER A 872 -21.38 -26.84 -18.03
C SER A 872 -19.97 -26.25 -17.95
N GLY A 873 -18.96 -26.96 -18.43
CA GLY A 873 -17.55 -26.55 -18.31
C GLY A 873 -17.32 -25.12 -18.79
N ALA A 874 -17.75 -24.77 -20.00
CA ALA A 874 -17.65 -23.40 -20.50
C ALA A 874 -18.33 -22.37 -19.58
N THR A 875 -19.53 -22.66 -19.07
CA THR A 875 -20.24 -21.78 -18.13
C THR A 875 -19.48 -21.64 -16.80
N VAL A 876 -18.98 -22.75 -16.24
CA VAL A 876 -18.31 -22.78 -14.93
C VAL A 876 -16.96 -22.08 -14.98
N TRP A 877 -16.18 -22.29 -16.04
CA TRP A 877 -14.88 -21.62 -16.22
C TRP A 877 -15.05 -20.11 -16.46
N ILE A 878 -15.97 -19.68 -17.31
CA ILE A 878 -16.21 -18.25 -17.58
C ILE A 878 -16.76 -17.54 -16.34
N VAL A 879 -17.79 -18.11 -15.70
CA VAL A 879 -18.37 -17.52 -14.48
C VAL A 879 -17.36 -17.54 -13.33
N GLY A 880 -16.59 -18.62 -13.17
CA GLY A 880 -15.58 -18.76 -12.13
C GLY A 880 -14.46 -17.73 -12.26
N LEU A 881 -13.84 -17.61 -13.44
CA LEU A 881 -12.78 -16.62 -13.70
C LEU A 881 -13.29 -15.19 -13.53
N ALA A 882 -14.49 -14.90 -14.04
CA ALA A 882 -15.12 -13.60 -13.83
C ALA A 882 -15.35 -13.35 -12.33
N MET A 883 -15.94 -14.30 -11.60
CA MET A 883 -16.16 -14.19 -10.15
C MET A 883 -14.83 -14.01 -9.39
N ILE A 884 -13.71 -14.59 -9.81
CA ILE A 884 -12.37 -14.32 -9.22
C ILE A 884 -11.96 -12.87 -9.47
N LEU A 885 -12.11 -12.33 -10.67
CA LEU A 885 -11.75 -10.94 -10.98
C LEU A 885 -12.59 -9.92 -10.18
N ASP A 886 -13.90 -10.11 -10.14
CA ASP A 886 -14.82 -9.36 -9.26
C ASP A 886 -14.52 -9.56 -7.76
N THR A 887 -13.68 -10.54 -7.46
CA THR A 887 -13.31 -10.93 -6.11
C THR A 887 -11.97 -10.31 -5.70
N VAL A 888 -10.84 -10.83 -6.17
CA VAL A 888 -9.52 -10.39 -5.70
C VAL A 888 -8.98 -9.12 -6.38
N GLY A 889 -9.69 -8.56 -7.37
CA GLY A 889 -9.21 -7.44 -8.17
C GLY A 889 -8.05 -7.81 -9.11
N SER A 890 -7.65 -6.87 -9.96
CA SER A 890 -6.56 -7.09 -10.95
C SER A 890 -5.20 -7.34 -10.28
N ALA A 891 -4.88 -6.62 -9.20
CA ALA A 891 -3.58 -6.68 -8.53
C ALA A 891 -3.23 -8.06 -7.91
N LYS A 892 -4.22 -8.81 -7.38
CA LYS A 892 -4.01 -10.15 -6.78
C LYS A 892 -4.54 -11.31 -7.63
N LEU A 893 -4.92 -11.03 -8.88
CA LEU A 893 -5.49 -12.00 -9.82
C LEU A 893 -4.53 -13.14 -10.14
N GLY A 894 -3.27 -12.82 -10.48
CA GLY A 894 -2.26 -13.80 -10.89
C GLY A 894 -1.97 -14.85 -9.83
N LEU A 895 -1.69 -14.41 -8.60
CA LEU A 895 -1.45 -15.27 -7.43
C LEU A 895 -2.65 -16.20 -7.16
N THR A 896 -3.85 -15.63 -7.12
CA THR A 896 -5.09 -16.38 -6.84
C THR A 896 -5.38 -17.43 -7.93
N LEU A 897 -5.16 -17.09 -9.20
CA LEU A 897 -5.28 -18.04 -10.30
C LEU A 897 -4.21 -19.14 -10.22
N GLY A 898 -2.97 -18.80 -9.85
CA GLY A 898 -1.89 -19.78 -9.64
C GLY A 898 -2.28 -20.86 -8.62
N SER A 899 -2.76 -20.48 -7.44
CA SER A 899 -3.19 -21.43 -6.41
C SER A 899 -4.35 -22.32 -6.88
N ILE A 900 -5.34 -21.75 -7.56
CA ILE A 900 -6.51 -22.49 -8.09
C ILE A 900 -6.08 -23.47 -9.20
N LEU A 901 -5.20 -23.06 -10.10
CA LEU A 901 -4.65 -23.91 -11.16
C LEU A 901 -3.80 -25.05 -10.58
N GLY A 902 -3.08 -24.82 -9.48
CA GLY A 902 -2.38 -25.88 -8.73
C GLY A 902 -3.33 -26.95 -8.16
N ILE A 903 -4.42 -26.53 -7.51
CA ILE A 903 -5.46 -27.44 -6.98
C ILE A 903 -6.11 -28.25 -8.12
N ASN A 904 -6.43 -27.60 -9.24
CA ASN A 904 -6.97 -28.26 -10.43
C ASN A 904 -5.97 -29.28 -11.02
N GLY A 905 -4.67 -28.93 -11.02
CA GLY A 905 -3.58 -29.84 -11.39
C GLY A 905 -3.62 -31.13 -10.57
N LEU A 906 -3.69 -31.04 -9.24
CA LEU A 906 -3.79 -32.19 -8.35
C LEU A 906 -5.02 -33.07 -8.65
N GLY A 907 -6.17 -32.45 -8.94
CA GLY A 907 -7.38 -33.16 -9.36
C GLY A 907 -7.23 -33.94 -10.67
N ASN A 908 -6.47 -33.41 -11.62
CA ASN A 908 -6.15 -34.08 -12.88
C ASN A 908 -5.24 -35.31 -12.69
N ILE A 909 -4.33 -35.28 -11.70
CA ILE A 909 -3.50 -36.44 -11.33
C ILE A 909 -4.34 -37.52 -10.62
N ALA A 910 -5.17 -37.11 -9.66
CA ALA A 910 -5.91 -38.04 -8.81
C ALA A 910 -7.10 -38.71 -9.53
N SER A 911 -7.80 -37.99 -10.42
CA SER A 911 -9.07 -38.47 -10.97
C SER A 911 -8.98 -39.75 -11.83
N PRO A 912 -8.01 -39.96 -12.73
CA PRO A 912 -7.94 -41.21 -13.49
C PRO A 912 -7.58 -42.41 -12.61
N VAL A 913 -6.69 -42.22 -11.63
CA VAL A 913 -6.30 -43.27 -10.67
C VAL A 913 -7.51 -43.69 -9.83
N LEU A 914 -8.25 -42.72 -9.27
CA LEU A 914 -9.43 -42.98 -8.46
C LEU A 914 -10.60 -43.57 -9.27
N GLY A 915 -10.84 -43.09 -10.49
CA GLY A 915 -11.88 -43.65 -11.38
C GLY A 915 -11.56 -45.09 -11.78
N GLY A 916 -10.30 -45.34 -12.15
CA GLY A 916 -9.79 -46.68 -12.45
C GLY A 916 -9.90 -47.65 -11.28
N TRP A 917 -9.54 -47.20 -10.07
CA TRP A 917 -9.63 -47.98 -8.83
C TRP A 917 -11.08 -48.28 -8.44
N ALA A 918 -11.95 -47.26 -8.42
CA ALA A 918 -13.34 -47.41 -8.02
C ALA A 918 -14.12 -48.33 -8.98
N TYR A 919 -13.84 -48.26 -10.28
CA TYR A 919 -14.41 -49.17 -11.27
C TYR A 919 -13.99 -50.63 -11.03
N LYS A 920 -12.73 -50.87 -10.69
CA LYS A 920 -12.20 -52.21 -10.42
C LYS A 920 -12.81 -52.84 -9.17
N MET A 921 -13.02 -52.03 -8.11
CA MET A 921 -13.51 -52.53 -6.82
C MET A 921 -15.04 -52.63 -6.75
N TYR A 922 -15.77 -51.70 -7.38
CA TYR A 922 -17.20 -51.50 -7.16
C TYR A 922 -18.01 -51.30 -8.47
N GLY A 923 -17.39 -51.53 -9.62
CA GLY A 923 -18.00 -51.33 -10.94
C GLY A 923 -18.31 -49.87 -11.25
N ASP A 924 -19.15 -49.66 -12.26
CA ASP A 924 -19.64 -48.34 -12.66
C ASP A 924 -20.30 -47.57 -11.50
N ASN A 925 -21.10 -48.26 -10.69
CA ASN A 925 -21.76 -47.69 -9.50
C ASN A 925 -20.76 -46.99 -8.55
N GLY A 926 -19.58 -47.57 -8.31
CA GLY A 926 -18.58 -46.95 -7.44
C GLY A 926 -18.00 -45.66 -7.99
N VAL A 927 -17.74 -45.60 -9.29
CA VAL A 927 -17.18 -44.39 -9.93
C VAL A 927 -18.19 -43.25 -9.91
N PHE A 928 -19.43 -43.55 -10.32
CA PHE A 928 -20.49 -42.54 -10.29
C PHE A 928 -20.88 -42.15 -8.85
N ALA A 929 -20.75 -43.04 -7.85
CA ALA A 929 -20.93 -42.66 -6.44
C ALA A 929 -19.90 -41.62 -5.96
N ILE A 930 -18.62 -41.76 -6.33
CA ILE A 930 -17.60 -40.73 -6.06
C ILE A 930 -17.98 -39.42 -6.77
N GLY A 931 -18.40 -39.50 -8.03
CA GLY A 931 -18.85 -38.33 -8.81
C GLY A 931 -20.05 -37.62 -8.18
N PHE A 932 -21.08 -38.35 -7.77
CA PHE A 932 -22.26 -37.80 -7.10
C PHE A 932 -21.94 -37.23 -5.71
N GLY A 933 -21.01 -37.85 -4.96
CA GLY A 933 -20.53 -37.32 -3.69
C GLY A 933 -19.85 -35.96 -3.85
N LEU A 934 -18.92 -35.84 -4.80
CA LEU A 934 -18.25 -34.58 -5.12
C LEU A 934 -19.24 -33.53 -5.64
N LEU A 935 -20.19 -33.93 -6.50
CA LEU A 935 -21.26 -33.07 -7.01
C LEU A 935 -22.25 -32.59 -5.96
N ALA A 936 -22.46 -33.37 -4.88
CA ALA A 936 -23.28 -32.95 -3.75
C ALA A 936 -22.56 -31.92 -2.88
N ILE A 937 -21.24 -32.05 -2.70
CA ILE A 937 -20.40 -31.05 -2.01
C ILE A 937 -20.35 -29.75 -2.82
N ASP A 938 -20.08 -29.84 -4.12
CA ASP A 938 -20.07 -28.69 -5.04
C ASP A 938 -21.45 -28.01 -5.10
N PHE A 939 -22.54 -28.78 -5.16
CA PHE A 939 -23.90 -28.25 -5.06
C PHE A 939 -24.16 -27.51 -3.75
N LEU A 940 -23.75 -28.09 -2.62
CA LEU A 940 -23.90 -27.43 -1.34
C LEU A 940 -23.10 -26.11 -1.31
N MET A 941 -21.85 -26.11 -1.74
CA MET A 941 -21.01 -24.91 -1.77
C MET A 941 -21.53 -23.83 -2.72
N ARG A 942 -21.93 -24.16 -3.97
CA ARG A 942 -22.52 -23.19 -4.91
C ARG A 942 -23.93 -22.72 -4.51
N LEU A 943 -24.71 -23.56 -3.84
CA LEU A 943 -25.98 -23.14 -3.26
C LEU A 943 -25.75 -22.17 -2.09
N LEU A 944 -24.66 -22.37 -1.34
CA LEU A 944 -24.30 -21.52 -0.21
C LEU A 944 -23.64 -20.21 -0.66
N VAL A 945 -22.77 -20.19 -1.66
CA VAL A 945 -22.06 -18.96 -2.05
C VAL A 945 -23.02 -17.83 -2.41
N VAL A 946 -22.75 -16.64 -1.89
CA VAL A 946 -23.42 -15.40 -2.28
C VAL A 946 -22.36 -14.50 -2.90
N ASP A 947 -22.47 -14.33 -4.22
CA ASP A 947 -21.70 -13.38 -5.02
C ASP A 947 -21.72 -12.01 -4.33
N LYS A 948 -20.58 -11.34 -4.30
CA LYS A 948 -20.38 -10.08 -3.61
C LYS A 948 -21.13 -8.90 -4.26
N LYS A 949 -21.41 -8.96 -5.57
CA LYS A 949 -22.37 -8.06 -6.23
C LYS A 949 -23.85 -8.37 -5.91
N ALA A 950 -24.15 -9.58 -5.42
CA ALA A 950 -25.47 -9.91 -4.88
C ALA A 950 -25.58 -9.60 -3.37
N ALA A 951 -24.47 -9.72 -2.62
CA ALA A 951 -24.40 -9.35 -1.20
C ALA A 951 -24.56 -7.83 -0.99
N SER A 952 -24.04 -7.00 -1.91
CA SER A 952 -24.21 -5.55 -1.89
C SER A 952 -25.68 -5.11 -1.96
N LYS A 953 -26.54 -5.83 -2.72
CA LYS A 953 -28.00 -5.60 -2.75
C LYS A 953 -28.70 -5.74 -1.39
N TYR A 954 -28.09 -6.47 -0.47
CA TYR A 954 -28.58 -6.65 0.90
C TYR A 954 -27.84 -5.77 1.92
N GLY A 955 -26.99 -4.83 1.46
CA GLY A 955 -26.15 -3.98 2.30
C GLY A 955 -25.09 -4.76 3.08
N SER A 956 -24.48 -5.77 2.45
CA SER A 956 -23.33 -6.51 2.99
C SER A 956 -22.12 -6.30 2.10
N ARG A 957 -21.14 -5.56 2.63
CA ARG A 957 -19.93 -5.21 1.89
C ARG A 957 -19.02 -6.40 1.63
N PRO A 958 -18.34 -6.43 0.48
CA PRO A 958 -17.34 -7.45 0.18
C PRO A 958 -16.01 -7.22 0.93
N ARG A 959 -15.85 -7.83 2.11
CA ARG A 959 -14.55 -7.91 2.80
C ARG A 959 -13.50 -8.60 1.92
N PHE A 960 -12.56 -7.87 1.32
CA PHE A 960 -11.51 -8.48 0.48
C PHE A 960 -10.15 -8.64 1.15
N ALA A 961 -9.85 -7.86 2.18
CA ALA A 961 -8.58 -7.92 2.89
C ALA A 961 -8.58 -8.87 4.11
N ASP A 962 -9.68 -8.95 4.88
CA ASP A 962 -9.76 -9.62 6.19
C ASP A 962 -9.20 -11.06 6.25
N ASP A 963 -9.23 -11.81 5.14
CA ASP A 963 -8.88 -13.23 5.12
C ASP A 963 -7.47 -13.55 4.61
N ILE A 964 -6.74 -12.57 4.06
CA ILE A 964 -5.37 -12.78 3.56
C ILE A 964 -4.44 -13.03 4.76
N HIS A 965 -4.59 -12.26 5.83
CA HIS A 965 -3.77 -12.31 7.06
C HIS A 965 -3.93 -13.58 7.93
N LYS A 966 -4.58 -14.65 7.46
CA LYS A 966 -4.80 -15.89 8.24
C LYS A 966 -4.28 -17.17 7.62
N ILE A 967 -3.75 -17.14 6.39
CA ILE A 967 -3.15 -18.32 5.75
C ILE A 967 -1.62 -18.28 5.84
N ASP A 968 -1.01 -17.10 5.93
CA ASP A 968 0.44 -16.90 6.06
C ASP A 968 1.03 -17.39 7.42
N GLY A 969 0.19 -17.91 8.32
CA GLY A 969 0.58 -18.36 9.67
C GLY A 969 0.89 -19.86 9.83
N ALA A 970 0.60 -20.72 8.84
CA ALA A 970 0.88 -22.16 8.96
C ALA A 970 0.86 -22.92 7.62
N GLY A 971 2.02 -23.34 7.09
CA GLY A 971 2.07 -24.33 6.01
C GLY A 971 3.33 -24.33 5.13
N ASP A 972 4.39 -24.97 5.62
CA ASP A 972 5.61 -25.30 4.87
C ASP A 972 5.30 -25.91 3.48
N SER A 973 5.58 -25.18 2.39
CA SER A 973 5.62 -25.73 1.02
C SER A 973 6.46 -24.87 0.07
N SER A 974 7.73 -25.24 -0.07
CA SER A 974 8.74 -24.60 -0.90
C SER A 974 8.63 -24.96 -2.40
N PHE A 975 7.68 -24.37 -3.16
CA PHE A 975 7.67 -24.50 -4.62
C PHE A 975 7.19 -23.26 -5.40
N VAL A 976 8.17 -22.62 -6.08
CA VAL A 976 8.05 -21.73 -7.25
C VAL A 976 7.35 -20.38 -7.01
N ASP A 977 8.15 -19.41 -6.56
CA ASP A 977 8.03 -18.01 -6.98
C ASP A 977 9.44 -17.52 -7.37
N ASP A 978 9.55 -16.76 -8.47
CA ASP A 978 10.83 -16.21 -9.02
C ASP A 978 10.58 -15.48 -10.38
N GLY A 979 9.51 -15.82 -11.12
CA GLY A 979 9.33 -15.40 -12.53
C GLY A 979 8.53 -14.11 -12.78
N ALA A 980 7.82 -13.57 -11.79
CA ALA A 980 6.93 -12.41 -11.98
C ALA A 980 7.63 -11.05 -11.78
N ALA A 981 8.75 -11.01 -11.05
CA ALA A 981 9.44 -9.75 -10.69
C ALA A 981 10.36 -9.21 -11.80
N GLU A 982 11.02 -10.06 -12.61
CA GLU A 982 11.95 -9.62 -13.65
C GLU A 982 11.29 -8.93 -14.88
N VAL A 983 9.97 -9.06 -15.05
CA VAL A 983 9.29 -8.53 -16.25
C VAL A 983 9.13 -7.01 -16.20
N GLY A 984 8.80 -6.46 -15.02
CA GLY A 984 8.70 -5.01 -14.81
C GLY A 984 10.04 -4.29 -15.00
N GLU A 985 11.16 -4.89 -14.55
CA GLU A 985 12.49 -4.30 -14.70
C GLU A 985 12.95 -4.24 -16.17
N THR A 986 12.60 -5.25 -16.98
CA THR A 986 13.01 -5.30 -18.40
C THR A 986 12.24 -4.35 -19.32
N ALA A 987 11.10 -3.81 -18.88
CA ALA A 987 10.36 -2.77 -19.59
C ALA A 987 11.07 -1.40 -19.59
N SER A 988 11.86 -1.10 -18.56
CA SER A 988 12.54 0.21 -18.39
C SER A 988 13.69 0.46 -19.39
N LEU A 989 14.18 -0.58 -20.06
CA LEU A 989 15.34 -0.54 -20.98
C LEU A 989 14.95 -0.54 -22.47
N ILE A 990 13.68 -0.31 -22.80
CA ILE A 990 13.20 -0.30 -24.18
C ILE A 990 13.40 1.10 -24.77
N SER A 991 14.22 1.22 -25.82
CA SER A 991 14.38 2.48 -26.55
C SER A 991 13.05 2.93 -27.14
N GLN A 992 12.78 4.25 -27.13
CA GLN A 992 11.48 4.81 -27.54
C GLN A 992 11.04 4.35 -28.95
N ASN A 993 11.99 4.16 -29.88
CA ASN A 993 11.75 3.66 -31.24
C ASN A 993 11.25 2.19 -31.31
N ALA A 994 11.38 1.40 -30.23
CA ALA A 994 10.91 0.01 -30.18
C ALA A 994 9.53 -0.15 -29.52
N LEU A 995 8.97 0.92 -28.95
CA LEU A 995 7.62 0.92 -28.37
C LEU A 995 6.52 1.19 -29.40
N GLU A 996 6.81 1.97 -30.47
CA GLU A 996 5.83 2.28 -31.53
C GLU A 996 5.25 1.02 -32.22
N GLU A 997 6.00 -0.08 -32.30
CA GLU A 997 5.56 -1.37 -32.86
C GLU A 997 4.31 -1.93 -32.15
N TYR A 998 4.11 -1.57 -30.87
CA TYR A 998 3.02 -2.06 -30.04
C TYR A 998 1.82 -1.09 -29.96
N ARG A 999 1.74 -0.07 -30.84
CA ARG A 999 0.61 0.87 -30.88
C ARG A 999 -0.65 0.25 -31.51
N ILE A 1000 -1.81 0.50 -30.91
CA ILE A 1000 -3.13 0.10 -31.44
C ILE A 1000 -3.78 1.30 -32.15
N PRO A 1001 -4.06 1.23 -33.46
CA PRO A 1001 -4.71 2.30 -34.22
C PRO A 1001 -6.05 2.78 -33.61
N GLU A 1002 -6.44 4.01 -33.93
CA GLU A 1002 -7.65 4.67 -33.41
C GLU A 1002 -8.90 4.42 -34.28
N ASP A 1003 -8.70 3.99 -35.53
CA ASP A 1003 -9.72 3.80 -36.58
C ASP A 1003 -10.26 2.36 -36.68
N LEU A 1004 -10.18 1.58 -35.59
CA LEU A 1004 -10.55 0.17 -35.59
C LEU A 1004 -12.06 -0.09 -35.45
N PRO A 1005 -12.58 -1.22 -35.98
CA PRO A 1005 -13.99 -1.59 -35.84
C PRO A 1005 -14.44 -1.69 -34.37
N ALA A 1006 -15.70 -1.32 -34.09
CA ALA A 1006 -16.26 -1.26 -32.73
C ALA A 1006 -16.18 -2.57 -31.91
N ILE A 1007 -16.04 -3.73 -32.56
CA ILE A 1007 -15.82 -5.02 -31.88
C ILE A 1007 -14.38 -5.17 -31.37
N VAL A 1008 -13.40 -4.64 -32.12
CA VAL A 1008 -11.97 -4.61 -31.77
C VAL A 1008 -11.71 -3.55 -30.70
N LEU A 1009 -12.40 -2.41 -30.75
CA LEU A 1009 -12.33 -1.40 -29.68
C LEU A 1009 -12.91 -1.90 -28.35
N LYS A 1010 -13.86 -2.85 -28.37
CA LYS A 1010 -14.40 -3.50 -27.16
C LYS A 1010 -13.56 -4.68 -26.67
N PHE A 1011 -12.80 -5.32 -27.56
CA PHE A 1011 -11.88 -6.41 -27.23
C PHE A 1011 -10.52 -6.17 -27.94
N PRO A 1012 -9.68 -5.23 -27.46
CA PRO A 1012 -8.42 -4.88 -28.10
C PRO A 1012 -7.46 -6.07 -28.26
N MET A 1013 -7.59 -7.10 -27.42
CA MET A 1013 -6.81 -8.33 -27.54
C MET A 1013 -6.98 -9.03 -28.89
N ILE A 1014 -8.12 -8.84 -29.59
CA ILE A 1014 -8.33 -9.33 -30.96
C ILE A 1014 -7.31 -8.71 -31.92
N TYR A 1015 -6.95 -7.43 -31.74
CA TYR A 1015 -5.89 -6.78 -32.51
C TYR A 1015 -4.51 -7.30 -32.11
N CYS A 1016 -4.24 -7.42 -30.81
CA CYS A 1016 -2.96 -7.92 -30.28
C CYS A 1016 -2.61 -9.33 -30.78
N MET A 1017 -3.60 -10.19 -31.03
CA MET A 1017 -3.42 -11.52 -31.66
C MET A 1017 -2.86 -11.47 -33.10
N SER A 1018 -2.79 -10.29 -33.72
CA SER A 1018 -2.07 -10.08 -34.99
C SER A 1018 -0.55 -10.06 -34.81
N ASN A 1019 -0.05 -9.88 -33.58
CA ASN A 1019 1.37 -9.95 -33.28
C ASN A 1019 1.84 -11.42 -33.40
N PRO A 1020 2.87 -11.72 -34.21
CA PRO A 1020 3.31 -13.09 -34.45
C PRO A 1020 3.81 -13.80 -33.19
N ARG A 1021 4.38 -13.07 -32.22
CA ARG A 1021 4.86 -13.62 -30.94
C ARG A 1021 3.69 -14.12 -30.08
N LEU A 1022 2.65 -13.30 -29.93
CA LEU A 1022 1.46 -13.66 -29.14
C LEU A 1022 0.70 -14.81 -29.82
N LEU A 1023 0.52 -14.76 -31.15
CA LEU A 1023 -0.13 -15.83 -31.91
C LEU A 1023 0.63 -17.16 -31.77
N MET A 1024 1.96 -17.16 -31.83
CA MET A 1024 2.75 -18.38 -31.66
C MET A 1024 2.83 -18.87 -30.22
N SER A 1025 2.77 -17.97 -29.23
CA SER A 1025 2.57 -18.34 -27.82
C SER A 1025 1.25 -19.10 -27.63
N GLN A 1026 0.13 -18.58 -28.16
CA GLN A 1026 -1.16 -19.29 -28.12
C GLN A 1026 -1.12 -20.59 -28.95
N GLY A 1027 -0.42 -20.60 -30.08
CA GLY A 1027 -0.18 -21.81 -30.89
C GLY A 1027 0.60 -22.89 -30.16
N ALA A 1028 1.60 -22.52 -29.34
CA ALA A 1028 2.35 -23.43 -28.48
C ALA A 1028 1.46 -24.03 -27.37
N ALA A 1029 0.70 -23.19 -26.65
CA ALA A 1029 -0.27 -23.67 -25.65
C ALA A 1029 -1.34 -24.60 -26.26
N PHE A 1030 -1.84 -24.24 -27.46
CA PHE A 1030 -2.75 -25.06 -28.23
C PHE A 1030 -2.15 -26.43 -28.56
N MET A 1031 -0.93 -26.47 -29.12
CA MET A 1031 -0.26 -27.73 -29.51
C MET A 1031 0.03 -28.62 -28.30
N GLN A 1032 0.50 -28.05 -27.18
CA GLN A 1032 0.68 -28.77 -25.91
C GLN A 1032 -0.62 -29.46 -25.47
N ALA A 1033 -1.74 -28.74 -25.50
CA ALA A 1033 -3.04 -29.27 -25.12
C ALA A 1033 -3.61 -30.28 -26.13
N VAL A 1034 -3.29 -30.17 -27.42
CA VAL A 1034 -3.60 -31.22 -28.42
C VAL A 1034 -2.88 -32.52 -28.07
N VAL A 1035 -1.58 -32.49 -27.76
CA VAL A 1035 -0.83 -33.71 -27.40
C VAL A 1035 -1.40 -34.35 -26.12
N LEU A 1036 -1.67 -33.56 -25.09
CA LEU A 1036 -2.25 -34.05 -23.82
C LEU A 1036 -3.61 -34.75 -24.04
N THR A 1037 -4.49 -34.15 -24.86
CA THR A 1037 -5.86 -34.65 -25.07
C THR A 1037 -5.96 -35.79 -26.07
N ILE A 1038 -4.97 -35.94 -26.97
CA ILE A 1038 -4.75 -37.16 -27.74
C ILE A 1038 -4.49 -38.33 -26.78
N PHE A 1039 -3.63 -38.16 -25.77
CA PHE A 1039 -3.34 -39.21 -24.80
C PHE A 1039 -4.56 -39.62 -23.97
N ASP A 1040 -5.41 -38.69 -23.52
CA ASP A 1040 -6.69 -39.00 -22.87
C ASP A 1040 -7.56 -39.92 -23.76
N ALA A 1041 -7.58 -39.66 -25.07
CA ALA A 1041 -8.41 -40.40 -26.02
C ALA A 1041 -7.81 -41.76 -26.44
N THR A 1042 -6.50 -41.96 -26.34
CA THR A 1042 -5.84 -43.17 -26.87
C THR A 1042 -5.21 -44.06 -25.82
N ILE A 1043 -4.66 -43.54 -24.71
CA ILE A 1043 -4.02 -44.39 -23.69
C ILE A 1043 -4.99 -45.45 -23.16
N PRO A 1044 -6.24 -45.13 -22.76
CA PRO A 1044 -7.18 -46.14 -22.27
C PRO A 1044 -7.51 -47.26 -23.27
N PRO A 1045 -8.03 -47.00 -24.50
CA PRO A 1045 -8.37 -48.08 -25.42
C PRO A 1045 -7.14 -48.86 -25.93
N GLN A 1046 -5.97 -48.23 -26.08
CA GLN A 1046 -4.76 -48.94 -26.53
C GLN A 1046 -4.18 -49.82 -25.42
N ALA A 1047 -4.14 -49.35 -24.16
CA ALA A 1047 -3.68 -50.17 -23.04
C ALA A 1047 -4.62 -51.36 -22.75
N GLN A 1048 -5.93 -51.16 -22.90
CA GLN A 1048 -6.91 -52.25 -22.82
C GLN A 1048 -6.72 -53.25 -23.99
N GLY A 1049 -6.58 -52.75 -25.23
CA GLY A 1049 -6.52 -53.59 -26.43
C GLY A 1049 -5.21 -54.35 -26.66
N LEU A 1050 -4.05 -53.76 -26.29
CA LEU A 1050 -2.72 -54.33 -26.54
C LEU A 1050 -2.20 -55.18 -25.36
N PHE A 1051 -2.56 -54.82 -24.13
CA PHE A 1051 -2.02 -55.44 -22.91
C PHE A 1051 -3.09 -56.06 -22.00
N GLY A 1052 -4.38 -55.91 -22.31
CA GLY A 1052 -5.47 -56.44 -21.49
C GLY A 1052 -5.57 -55.78 -20.12
N PHE A 1053 -5.07 -54.54 -19.98
CA PHE A 1053 -5.02 -53.87 -18.68
C PHE A 1053 -6.41 -53.64 -18.10
N ASP A 1054 -6.51 -53.79 -16.78
CA ASP A 1054 -7.70 -53.39 -16.03
C ASP A 1054 -7.80 -51.87 -15.84
N SER A 1055 -8.96 -51.40 -15.39
CA SER A 1055 -9.25 -49.97 -15.23
C SER A 1055 -8.29 -49.26 -14.26
N PHE A 1056 -7.79 -49.94 -13.22
CA PHE A 1056 -6.85 -49.36 -12.26
C PHE A 1056 -5.43 -49.28 -12.81
N GLN A 1057 -5.01 -50.30 -13.57
CA GLN A 1057 -3.74 -50.26 -14.31
C GLN A 1057 -3.75 -49.11 -15.33
N ILE A 1058 -4.86 -48.92 -16.05
CA ILE A 1058 -5.02 -47.80 -17.00
C ILE A 1058 -5.04 -46.45 -16.27
N GLY A 1059 -5.76 -46.33 -15.16
CA GLY A 1059 -5.73 -45.11 -14.32
C GLY A 1059 -4.31 -44.79 -13.83
N SER A 1060 -3.52 -45.82 -13.48
CA SER A 1060 -2.13 -45.68 -13.03
C SER A 1060 -1.15 -45.25 -14.13
N LEU A 1061 -1.44 -45.51 -15.42
CA LEU A 1061 -0.61 -45.01 -16.53
C LEU A 1061 -0.61 -43.47 -16.62
N PHE A 1062 -1.70 -42.81 -16.23
CA PHE A 1062 -1.75 -41.35 -16.16
C PHE A 1062 -0.82 -40.78 -15.08
N LEU A 1063 -0.49 -41.55 -14.03
CA LEU A 1063 0.52 -41.15 -13.06
C LEU A 1063 1.92 -41.10 -13.69
N SER A 1064 2.22 -42.01 -14.62
CA SER A 1064 3.47 -41.98 -15.41
C SER A 1064 3.54 -40.74 -16.30
N LEU A 1065 2.41 -40.25 -16.83
CA LEU A 1065 2.35 -38.99 -17.59
C LEU A 1065 2.49 -37.76 -16.68
N ALA A 1066 1.81 -37.78 -15.53
CA ALA A 1066 1.62 -36.59 -14.69
C ALA A 1066 2.76 -36.30 -13.70
N LEU A 1067 3.46 -37.31 -13.16
CA LEU A 1067 4.58 -37.05 -12.24
C LEU A 1067 5.75 -36.32 -12.95
N PRO A 1068 6.23 -36.73 -14.14
CA PRO A 1068 7.28 -36.00 -14.85
C PRO A 1068 6.83 -34.60 -15.26
N TYR A 1069 5.55 -34.43 -15.63
CA TYR A 1069 4.96 -33.12 -15.89
C TYR A 1069 5.07 -32.20 -14.68
N LEU A 1070 4.63 -32.67 -13.50
CA LEU A 1070 4.62 -31.90 -12.25
C LEU A 1070 6.04 -31.50 -11.81
N PHE A 1071 7.00 -32.43 -11.83
CA PHE A 1071 8.36 -32.16 -11.36
C PHE A 1071 9.21 -31.34 -12.35
N LEU A 1072 8.92 -31.38 -13.65
CA LEU A 1072 9.70 -30.66 -14.67
C LEU A 1072 9.07 -29.34 -15.14
N ALA A 1073 7.80 -29.07 -14.84
CA ALA A 1073 7.19 -27.76 -15.08
C ALA A 1073 7.96 -26.60 -14.37
N PRO A 1074 8.39 -26.72 -13.09
CA PRO A 1074 9.27 -25.75 -12.45
C PRO A 1074 10.62 -25.55 -13.17
N ALA A 1075 11.20 -26.62 -13.72
CA ALA A 1075 12.45 -26.53 -14.48
C ALA A 1075 12.24 -25.84 -15.84
N GLY A 1076 11.07 -26.03 -16.46
CA GLY A 1076 10.63 -25.29 -17.64
C GLY A 1076 10.51 -23.79 -17.37
N ALA A 1077 9.89 -23.40 -16.25
CA ALA A 1077 9.80 -22.00 -15.82
C ALA A 1077 11.20 -21.38 -15.64
N LYS A 1078 12.06 -21.97 -14.80
CA LYS A 1078 13.43 -21.46 -14.57
C LYS A 1078 14.29 -21.38 -15.84
N ALA A 1079 14.01 -22.21 -16.84
CA ALA A 1079 14.67 -22.12 -18.14
C ALA A 1079 14.15 -20.96 -19.00
N VAL A 1080 12.86 -20.62 -18.91
CA VAL A 1080 12.26 -19.44 -19.56
C VAL A 1080 12.78 -18.16 -18.94
N ASP A 1081 12.79 -18.07 -17.61
CA ASP A 1081 13.30 -16.91 -16.90
C ASP A 1081 14.75 -16.64 -17.35
N LYS A 1082 15.61 -17.68 -17.30
CA LYS A 1082 17.02 -17.57 -17.67
C LYS A 1082 17.32 -17.31 -19.15
N TYR A 1083 16.57 -17.91 -20.09
CA TYR A 1083 16.92 -17.92 -21.53
C TYR A 1083 15.89 -17.22 -22.45
N GLY A 1084 14.79 -16.68 -21.90
CA GLY A 1084 13.61 -16.25 -22.65
C GLY A 1084 12.77 -17.43 -23.15
N ALA A 1085 11.53 -17.19 -23.60
CA ALA A 1085 10.59 -18.27 -23.95
C ALA A 1085 11.01 -19.10 -25.18
N LYS A 1086 11.72 -18.50 -26.14
CA LYS A 1086 12.07 -19.11 -27.44
C LYS A 1086 12.84 -20.42 -27.34
N PHE A 1087 13.99 -20.42 -26.64
CA PHE A 1087 14.86 -21.60 -26.58
C PHE A 1087 14.22 -22.78 -25.82
N PRO A 1088 13.66 -22.59 -24.61
CA PRO A 1088 12.96 -23.66 -23.89
C PRO A 1088 11.75 -24.20 -24.64
N ALA A 1089 10.94 -23.34 -25.30
CA ALA A 1089 9.80 -23.81 -26.10
C ALA A 1089 10.25 -24.67 -27.29
N THR A 1090 11.26 -24.19 -28.03
CA THR A 1090 11.85 -24.88 -29.18
C THR A 1090 12.40 -26.25 -28.76
N ALA A 1091 13.22 -26.28 -27.70
CA ALA A 1091 13.84 -27.49 -27.16
C ALA A 1091 12.79 -28.48 -26.63
N SER A 1092 11.75 -28.00 -25.95
CA SER A 1092 10.68 -28.85 -25.38
C SER A 1092 9.86 -29.54 -26.46
N PHE A 1093 9.48 -28.84 -27.54
CA PHE A 1093 8.77 -29.48 -28.66
C PHE A 1093 9.67 -30.42 -29.47
N ALA A 1094 10.95 -30.07 -29.67
CA ALA A 1094 11.91 -30.98 -30.31
C ALA A 1094 12.12 -32.25 -29.48
N PHE A 1095 12.24 -32.11 -28.16
CA PHE A 1095 12.30 -33.24 -27.23
C PHE A 1095 11.01 -34.06 -27.27
N LEU A 1096 9.83 -33.44 -27.22
CA LEU A 1096 8.53 -34.12 -27.23
C LEU A 1096 8.28 -34.92 -28.53
N ALA A 1097 8.86 -34.50 -29.65
CA ALA A 1097 8.79 -35.28 -30.90
C ALA A 1097 9.53 -36.63 -30.81
N PHE A 1098 10.60 -36.74 -30.00
CA PHE A 1098 11.39 -37.97 -29.89
C PHE A 1098 10.63 -39.16 -29.27
N PRO A 1099 10.04 -39.07 -28.05
CA PRO A 1099 9.27 -40.18 -27.50
C PRO A 1099 8.01 -40.47 -28.34
N LEU A 1100 7.38 -39.45 -28.95
CA LEU A 1100 6.25 -39.64 -29.85
C LEU A 1100 6.62 -40.45 -31.11
N ALA A 1101 7.75 -40.15 -31.76
CA ALA A 1101 8.21 -40.90 -32.93
C ALA A 1101 8.50 -42.38 -32.60
N LEU A 1102 8.98 -42.64 -31.38
CA LEU A 1102 9.25 -43.97 -30.83
C LEU A 1102 8.00 -44.68 -30.29
N PHE A 1103 6.86 -44.00 -30.13
CA PHE A 1103 5.68 -44.54 -29.44
C PHE A 1103 4.87 -45.50 -30.32
N ARG A 1104 5.44 -46.68 -30.60
CA ARG A 1104 4.90 -47.73 -31.48
C ARG A 1104 4.77 -49.08 -30.73
N PRO A 1105 3.85 -49.19 -29.76
CA PRO A 1105 3.75 -50.39 -28.92
C PRO A 1105 3.25 -51.61 -29.68
N GLN A 1106 3.76 -52.79 -29.32
CA GLN A 1106 3.29 -54.09 -29.85
C GLN A 1106 2.60 -54.93 -28.77
N PRO A 1107 1.72 -55.88 -29.15
CA PRO A 1107 1.09 -56.80 -28.20
C PRO A 1107 2.12 -57.72 -27.53
N GLY A 1108 2.04 -57.86 -26.21
CA GLY A 1108 2.59 -59.01 -25.48
C GLY A 1108 4.12 -59.05 -25.25
N SER A 1109 4.65 -58.20 -24.36
CA SER A 1109 5.75 -58.59 -23.46
C SER A 1109 5.86 -57.62 -22.28
N ALA A 1110 6.51 -58.04 -21.19
CA ALA A 1110 6.82 -57.12 -20.07
C ALA A 1110 7.72 -55.95 -20.50
N LEU A 1111 8.57 -56.15 -21.51
CA LEU A 1111 9.44 -55.12 -22.07
C LEU A 1111 8.64 -54.06 -22.87
N GLU A 1112 7.61 -54.48 -23.61
CA GLU A 1112 6.72 -53.56 -24.33
C GLU A 1112 5.88 -52.70 -23.38
N ILE A 1113 5.46 -53.24 -22.24
CA ILE A 1113 4.80 -52.47 -21.16
C ILE A 1113 5.75 -51.41 -20.61
N VAL A 1114 7.00 -51.77 -20.29
CA VAL A 1114 8.00 -50.80 -19.81
C VAL A 1114 8.28 -49.72 -20.88
N ARG A 1115 8.40 -50.10 -22.16
CA ARG A 1115 8.54 -49.13 -23.28
C ARG A 1115 7.36 -48.19 -23.37
N PHE A 1116 6.12 -48.68 -23.23
CA PHE A 1116 4.91 -47.85 -23.20
C PHE A 1116 4.98 -46.83 -22.06
N CYS A 1117 5.24 -47.27 -20.82
CA CYS A 1117 5.35 -46.38 -19.66
C CYS A 1117 6.47 -45.34 -19.82
N VAL A 1118 7.63 -45.72 -20.35
CA VAL A 1118 8.74 -44.79 -20.62
C VAL A 1118 8.37 -43.76 -21.69
N CYS A 1119 7.72 -44.15 -22.79
CA CYS A 1119 7.27 -43.20 -23.81
C CYS A 1119 6.23 -42.21 -23.26
N VAL A 1120 5.29 -42.69 -22.45
CA VAL A 1120 4.30 -41.83 -21.75
C VAL A 1120 4.99 -40.88 -20.77
N ALA A 1121 5.92 -41.36 -19.96
CA ALA A 1121 6.65 -40.54 -18.98
C ALA A 1121 7.58 -39.50 -19.63
N SER A 1122 8.30 -39.87 -20.68
CA SER A 1122 9.10 -38.93 -21.47
C SER A 1122 8.22 -37.89 -22.18
N SER A 1123 7.03 -38.26 -22.63
CA SER A 1123 6.06 -37.29 -23.19
C SER A 1123 5.54 -36.36 -22.10
N GLY A 1124 5.29 -36.86 -20.89
CA GLY A 1124 4.94 -36.07 -19.71
C GLY A 1124 6.01 -35.05 -19.33
N ALA A 1125 7.29 -35.45 -19.40
CA ALA A 1125 8.43 -34.57 -19.19
C ALA A 1125 8.49 -33.43 -20.22
N GLY A 1126 8.28 -33.74 -21.50
CA GLY A 1126 8.22 -32.73 -22.57
C GLY A 1126 7.03 -31.78 -22.42
N LEU A 1127 5.87 -32.30 -22.00
CA LEU A 1127 4.67 -31.51 -21.70
C LEU A 1127 4.82 -30.60 -20.47
N GLY A 1128 5.62 -31.02 -19.48
CA GLY A 1128 5.96 -30.19 -18.31
C GLY A 1128 6.88 -29.02 -18.71
N LEU A 1129 7.97 -29.30 -19.43
CA LEU A 1129 8.94 -28.26 -19.82
C LEU A 1129 8.33 -27.15 -20.72
N ILE A 1130 7.31 -27.49 -21.54
CA ILE A 1130 6.60 -26.51 -22.40
C ILE A 1130 5.50 -25.71 -21.68
N SER A 1131 5.12 -26.07 -20.44
CA SER A 1131 3.95 -25.46 -19.78
C SER A 1131 4.13 -23.98 -19.40
N ALA A 1132 5.35 -23.55 -19.07
CA ALA A 1132 5.66 -22.16 -18.75
C ALA A 1132 5.94 -21.26 -19.99
N PRO A 1133 6.78 -21.65 -20.98
CA PRO A 1133 7.17 -20.77 -22.08
C PRO A 1133 6.00 -20.12 -22.84
N SER A 1134 4.91 -20.85 -23.05
CA SER A 1134 3.75 -20.36 -23.79
C SER A 1134 3.00 -19.26 -23.02
N PHE A 1135 2.80 -19.43 -21.71
CA PHE A 1135 2.11 -18.48 -20.84
C PHE A 1135 2.96 -17.23 -20.52
N VAL A 1136 4.28 -17.38 -20.34
CA VAL A 1136 5.17 -16.24 -20.05
C VAL A 1136 5.25 -15.31 -21.26
N GLU A 1137 5.52 -15.83 -22.47
CA GLU A 1137 5.55 -14.99 -23.69
C GLU A 1137 4.20 -14.30 -23.95
N ALA A 1138 3.07 -14.99 -23.67
CA ALA A 1138 1.73 -14.41 -23.80
C ALA A 1138 1.58 -13.15 -22.94
N SER A 1139 2.07 -13.23 -21.70
CA SER A 1139 1.97 -12.18 -20.69
C SER A 1139 2.88 -11.01 -21.04
N VAL A 1140 4.16 -11.28 -21.35
CA VAL A 1140 5.15 -10.27 -21.75
C VAL A 1140 4.69 -9.46 -22.97
N VAL A 1141 4.20 -10.12 -24.04
CA VAL A 1141 3.75 -9.40 -25.24
C VAL A 1141 2.48 -8.58 -24.97
N THR A 1142 1.60 -9.09 -24.11
CA THR A 1142 0.38 -8.38 -23.68
C THR A 1142 0.69 -7.15 -22.84
N GLU A 1143 1.67 -7.23 -21.96
CA GLU A 1143 2.13 -6.15 -21.11
C GLU A 1143 2.77 -5.00 -21.93
N LEU A 1144 3.58 -5.34 -22.95
CA LEU A 1144 4.10 -4.37 -23.93
C LEU A 1144 2.96 -3.60 -24.63
N TYR A 1145 1.91 -4.29 -25.06
CA TYR A 1145 0.71 -3.63 -25.62
C TYR A 1145 -0.03 -2.77 -24.58
N HIS A 1146 -0.04 -3.14 -23.30
CA HIS A 1146 -0.71 -2.37 -22.26
C HIS A 1146 0.03 -1.08 -21.91
N MET A 1147 1.34 -1.16 -21.69
CA MET A 1147 2.19 -0.01 -21.34
C MET A 1147 2.17 1.08 -22.43
N HIS A 1148 2.12 0.71 -23.71
CA HIS A 1148 2.06 1.67 -24.81
C HIS A 1148 0.64 2.13 -25.19
N ASN A 1149 -0.41 1.54 -24.61
CA ASN A 1149 -1.81 1.90 -24.90
C ASN A 1149 -2.64 2.06 -23.59
N PRO A 1150 -2.31 3.04 -22.73
CA PRO A 1150 -3.05 3.29 -21.50
C PRO A 1150 -4.55 3.50 -21.76
N GLY A 1151 -5.39 2.96 -20.88
CA GLY A 1151 -6.85 3.04 -20.96
C GLY A 1151 -7.54 2.15 -22.01
N ARG A 1152 -6.85 1.67 -23.07
CA ARG A 1152 -7.50 0.87 -24.14
C ARG A 1152 -8.10 -0.45 -23.64
N PHE A 1153 -7.48 -1.11 -22.66
CA PHE A 1153 -7.92 -2.42 -22.16
C PHE A 1153 -8.95 -2.35 -21.02
N GLY A 1154 -9.33 -1.14 -20.57
CA GLY A 1154 -10.24 -0.90 -19.46
C GLY A 1154 -9.59 -1.03 -18.07
N GLU A 1155 -10.35 -0.67 -17.03
CA GLU A 1155 -9.91 -0.56 -15.62
C GLU A 1155 -9.30 -1.86 -15.05
N ASN A 1156 -9.68 -3.03 -15.58
CA ASN A 1156 -9.22 -4.33 -15.11
C ASN A 1156 -7.91 -4.82 -15.76
N GLY A 1157 -7.32 -4.02 -16.67
CA GLY A 1157 -6.13 -4.40 -17.42
C GLY A 1157 -6.38 -5.48 -18.49
N PRO A 1158 -5.34 -5.87 -19.25
CA PRO A 1158 -5.47 -6.72 -20.43
C PRO A 1158 -5.67 -8.21 -20.11
N TYR A 1159 -5.24 -8.66 -18.92
CA TYR A 1159 -5.06 -10.08 -18.59
C TYR A 1159 -6.36 -10.89 -18.62
N ALA A 1160 -7.50 -10.31 -18.24
CA ALA A 1160 -8.80 -10.98 -18.33
C ALA A 1160 -9.17 -11.36 -19.78
N GLN A 1161 -8.86 -10.50 -20.76
CA GLN A 1161 -9.07 -10.78 -22.18
C GLN A 1161 -8.06 -11.82 -22.69
N LEU A 1162 -6.81 -11.77 -22.22
CA LEU A 1162 -5.78 -12.75 -22.55
C LEU A 1162 -6.19 -14.17 -22.12
N TYR A 1163 -6.66 -14.33 -20.88
CA TYR A 1163 -7.12 -15.63 -20.37
C TYR A 1163 -8.42 -16.12 -21.03
N ALA A 1164 -9.31 -15.22 -21.46
CA ALA A 1164 -10.48 -15.58 -22.26
C ALA A 1164 -10.07 -16.17 -23.61
N ILE A 1165 -9.10 -15.56 -24.32
CA ILE A 1165 -8.55 -16.11 -25.56
C ILE A 1165 -7.86 -17.46 -25.31
N ASN A 1166 -7.00 -17.55 -24.30
CA ASN A 1166 -6.34 -18.80 -23.93
C ASN A 1166 -7.35 -19.93 -23.64
N SER A 1167 -8.45 -19.62 -22.94
CA SER A 1167 -9.54 -20.57 -22.69
C SER A 1167 -10.23 -21.07 -23.97
N ILE A 1168 -10.35 -20.22 -25.00
CA ILE A 1168 -10.86 -20.62 -26.33
C ILE A 1168 -9.86 -21.56 -27.02
N PHE A 1169 -8.57 -21.22 -27.08
CA PHE A 1169 -7.54 -22.07 -27.69
C PHE A 1169 -7.42 -23.42 -26.97
N LEU A 1170 -7.42 -23.44 -25.64
CA LEU A 1170 -7.38 -24.67 -24.82
C LEU A 1170 -8.65 -25.52 -24.95
N SER A 1171 -9.82 -24.91 -25.18
CA SER A 1171 -11.06 -25.66 -25.45
C SER A 1171 -11.07 -26.24 -26.87
N LEU A 1172 -10.55 -25.49 -27.85
CA LEU A 1172 -10.47 -25.92 -29.24
C LEU A 1172 -9.47 -27.07 -29.44
N SER A 1173 -8.32 -27.04 -28.77
CA SER A 1173 -7.36 -28.15 -28.76
C SER A 1173 -7.96 -29.41 -28.11
N ARG A 1174 -8.67 -29.28 -26.98
CA ARG A 1174 -9.42 -30.37 -26.33
C ARG A 1174 -10.51 -30.97 -27.21
N ALA A 1175 -11.05 -30.23 -28.18
CA ALA A 1175 -12.02 -30.73 -29.15
C ALA A 1175 -11.32 -31.44 -30.33
N LEU A 1176 -10.28 -30.82 -30.89
CA LEU A 1176 -9.58 -31.32 -32.08
C LEU A 1176 -8.67 -32.51 -31.78
N GLY A 1177 -7.99 -32.54 -30.64
CA GLY A 1177 -7.09 -33.62 -30.23
C GLY A 1177 -7.75 -35.00 -30.26
N PRO A 1178 -8.85 -35.23 -29.52
CA PRO A 1178 -9.57 -36.50 -29.54
C PRO A 1178 -10.13 -36.88 -30.92
N LEU A 1179 -10.57 -35.91 -31.75
CA LEU A 1179 -11.04 -36.17 -33.12
C LEU A 1179 -9.88 -36.62 -34.03
N MET A 1180 -8.76 -35.89 -34.00
CA MET A 1180 -7.54 -36.25 -34.72
C MET A 1180 -7.05 -37.63 -34.29
N ALA A 1181 -7.01 -37.90 -32.98
CA ALA A 1181 -6.68 -39.22 -32.44
C ALA A 1181 -7.60 -40.32 -32.98
N GLY A 1182 -8.93 -40.12 -32.90
CA GLY A 1182 -9.90 -41.12 -33.32
C GLY A 1182 -9.85 -41.41 -34.82
N TYR A 1183 -9.62 -40.38 -35.65
CA TYR A 1183 -9.47 -40.55 -37.09
C TYR A 1183 -8.12 -41.18 -37.48
N LEU A 1184 -7.01 -40.62 -37.01
CA LEU A 1184 -5.65 -41.05 -37.38
C LEU A 1184 -5.29 -42.43 -36.81
N SER A 1185 -5.69 -42.76 -35.57
CA SER A 1185 -5.42 -44.09 -35.00
C SER A 1185 -6.18 -45.21 -35.73
N VAL A 1186 -7.39 -44.93 -36.24
CA VAL A 1186 -8.20 -45.90 -37.01
C VAL A 1186 -7.72 -46.01 -38.46
N THR A 1187 -7.29 -44.90 -39.09
CA THR A 1187 -6.88 -44.91 -40.50
C THR A 1187 -5.42 -45.29 -40.73
N LEU A 1188 -4.51 -44.85 -39.85
CA LEU A 1188 -3.06 -45.05 -39.99
C LEU A 1188 -2.49 -46.03 -38.97
N GLY A 1189 -3.22 -46.35 -37.89
CA GLY A 1189 -2.73 -47.09 -36.74
C GLY A 1189 -2.05 -46.19 -35.69
N TYR A 1190 -2.14 -46.57 -34.41
CA TYR A 1190 -1.67 -45.77 -33.27
C TYR A 1190 -0.20 -45.31 -33.39
N GLY A 1191 0.71 -46.20 -33.80
CA GLY A 1191 2.13 -45.85 -33.97
C GLY A 1191 2.42 -44.84 -35.09
N ASN A 1192 1.59 -44.80 -36.14
CA ASN A 1192 1.73 -43.81 -37.22
C ASN A 1192 1.04 -42.50 -36.86
N MET A 1193 -0.06 -42.53 -36.09
CA MET A 1193 -0.64 -41.33 -35.48
C MET A 1193 0.39 -40.60 -34.61
N ASN A 1194 1.12 -41.32 -33.75
CA ASN A 1194 2.17 -40.71 -32.92
C ASN A 1194 3.33 -40.16 -33.76
N ALA A 1195 3.65 -40.77 -34.91
CA ALA A 1195 4.63 -40.23 -35.86
C ALA A 1195 4.14 -38.94 -36.56
N VAL A 1196 2.85 -38.84 -36.90
CA VAL A 1196 2.24 -37.58 -37.39
C VAL A 1196 2.30 -36.50 -36.30
N LEU A 1197 2.01 -36.87 -35.05
CA LEU A 1197 2.07 -35.95 -33.92
C LEU A 1197 3.51 -35.47 -33.64
N ALA A 1198 4.51 -36.35 -33.76
CA ALA A 1198 5.93 -35.98 -33.71
C ALA A 1198 6.30 -34.98 -34.82
N GLY A 1199 5.79 -35.16 -36.04
CA GLY A 1199 5.96 -34.21 -37.14
C GLY A 1199 5.35 -32.84 -36.85
N LEU A 1200 4.16 -32.80 -36.25
CA LEU A 1200 3.52 -31.55 -35.79
C LEU A 1200 4.30 -30.88 -34.64
N CYS A 1201 4.86 -31.65 -33.71
CA CYS A 1201 5.77 -31.12 -32.67
C CYS A 1201 7.06 -30.55 -33.28
N LEU A 1202 7.67 -31.19 -34.28
CA LEU A 1202 8.85 -30.65 -34.97
C LEU A 1202 8.53 -29.37 -35.75
N LEU A 1203 7.38 -29.31 -36.44
CA LEU A 1203 6.90 -28.09 -37.09
C LEU A 1203 6.69 -26.97 -36.07
N THR A 1204 6.05 -27.27 -34.94
CA THR A 1204 5.82 -26.30 -33.87
C THR A 1204 7.14 -25.83 -33.24
N SER A 1205 8.11 -26.73 -33.05
CA SER A 1205 9.48 -26.38 -32.62
C SER A 1205 10.14 -25.39 -33.58
N GLY A 1206 10.09 -25.65 -34.89
CA GLY A 1206 10.60 -24.73 -35.90
C GLY A 1206 9.90 -23.36 -35.93
N LEU A 1207 8.57 -23.34 -35.77
CA LEU A 1207 7.81 -22.09 -35.68
C LEU A 1207 8.13 -21.32 -34.38
N CYS A 1208 8.26 -22.01 -33.24
CA CYS A 1208 8.71 -21.42 -31.98
C CYS A 1208 10.09 -20.76 -32.13
N PHE A 1209 11.02 -21.41 -32.85
CA PHE A 1209 12.33 -20.84 -33.16
C PHE A 1209 12.29 -19.64 -34.12
N CYS A 1210 11.28 -19.54 -34.99
CA CYS A 1210 11.15 -18.41 -35.91
C CYS A 1210 10.47 -17.18 -35.28
N PHE A 1211 9.52 -17.38 -34.34
CA PHE A 1211 8.55 -16.35 -33.98
C PHE A 1211 8.44 -16.01 -32.47
N LEU A 1212 9.03 -16.78 -31.56
CA LEU A 1212 9.08 -16.39 -30.13
C LEU A 1212 10.28 -15.47 -29.85
N GLY A 1213 10.13 -14.59 -28.86
CA GLY A 1213 11.15 -13.63 -28.45
C GLY A 1213 12.32 -14.23 -27.65
N GLU A 1214 13.50 -13.62 -27.81
CA GLU A 1214 14.70 -13.89 -27.01
C GLU A 1214 14.78 -12.88 -25.85
N ARG A 1215 15.34 -13.31 -24.69
CA ARG A 1215 15.72 -12.37 -23.62
C ARG A 1215 16.81 -11.45 -24.20
N ARG A 1216 16.55 -10.14 -24.28
CA ARG A 1216 17.52 -9.12 -24.77
C ARG A 1216 18.66 -8.92 -23.74
N GLY A 1217 19.48 -9.94 -23.57
CA GLY A 1217 20.60 -9.99 -22.64
C GLY A 1217 21.94 -10.25 -23.35
N ASN A 1218 22.17 -9.67 -24.54
CA ASN A 1218 23.50 -9.60 -25.17
C ASN A 1218 23.58 -8.60 -26.35
N ALA A 1219 23.08 -7.39 -26.18
CA ALA A 1219 23.28 -6.30 -27.15
C ALA A 1219 24.69 -5.67 -27.06
N LYS A 1220 25.74 -6.51 -27.23
CA LYS A 1220 27.15 -6.06 -27.32
C LYS A 1220 27.88 -6.56 -28.58
N GLY A 1221 27.13 -7.06 -29.57
CA GLY A 1221 27.71 -7.64 -30.80
C GLY A 1221 26.77 -7.76 -31.98
N ALA A 1222 26.11 -6.67 -32.39
CA ALA A 1222 25.33 -6.61 -33.64
C ALA A 1222 25.24 -5.18 -34.23
N VAL A 1223 26.36 -4.44 -34.23
CA VAL A 1223 26.54 -3.28 -35.13
C VAL A 1223 27.60 -3.65 -36.14
N LYS A 1224 27.17 -4.26 -37.25
CA LYS A 1224 27.96 -4.46 -38.46
C LYS A 1224 27.05 -4.83 -39.61
N GLU A 1225 27.14 -4.05 -40.69
CA GLU A 1225 26.74 -4.38 -42.07
C GLU A 1225 25.25 -4.78 -42.24
N ASP A 1226 24.41 -4.10 -43.04
CA ASP A 1226 24.69 -3.58 -44.37
C ASP A 1226 24.22 -2.13 -44.61
N GLY A 1227 24.89 -1.46 -45.53
CA GLY A 1227 24.31 -0.34 -46.28
C GLY A 1227 24.15 -0.73 -47.75
N GLY A 1228 23.16 -0.14 -48.43
CA GLY A 1228 23.09 -0.15 -49.91
C GLY A 1228 21.82 -0.75 -50.53
N ASN A 1229 20.71 0.00 -50.50
CA ASN A 1229 20.06 0.58 -51.69
C ASN A 1229 18.76 1.33 -51.31
#